data_AF-A0A933ZF52-F1
#
_entry.id   AF-A0A933ZF52-F1
#
_cell.length_a   1.000
_cell.length_b   1.000
_cell.length_c   1.000
_cell.angle_alpha   90.00
_cell.angle_beta   90.00
_cell.angle_gamma   90.00
#
_symmetry.space_group_name_H-M   'P 1'
#
loop_
_entity.id
_entity.type
_entity.pdbx_description
1 polymer ?
#
loop_
_entity_poly.entity_id
_entity_poly.type
_entity_poly.pdbx_seq_one_letter_code
_entity_poly.pdbx_strand_id
1 'polypeptide(L)'
;MPHVRRTLQALGRVDRLRVTMIDSGSTDGSIEEAARNGVTLLPIPRGSYIPGRVLNLAMRSSQSEIVAFVNADAVPTDELAVLRLVDACERGAAAAYGRQIPRANARRMTRRDHQRAFPEDAKGPGFRHFFSMAASAIRRDVWSILPFDEELRYSEDVDWSFRLRAVGCEIRYVPEAVFEHSHDYDTRGMWRRMEGEGRADTAIYRRGSPRLIRQAILPLGASMARDAMGGVVGAEPAWLRTIAAAAHYWGERDAAGRPHRTNRNPKHSSAERGSRPAGALSAEAEQMVEETIRKAGQTLVQEMGQQLQALLLLGSYGAGQGAVELHGARLAIHNDLDFVGVVGTERQARALRGACVEAARRASDAAGAAVDLWPIAVDELSRPLGKLLWVDASVKGYRLVHGDPALLRGIECLVPRDVHSEEIGRLVVNRATGVALSRLAFDAGEPEEKRATRHLAKAWVALGDALLLSVDRYHAHPAERSEELHRLSAVGASFVASVADGYERSVALRAQPVVSLTSREEVEGALQPLWEAFRNLESHRLGEPAAPDPWAYAQAASRRFPRMGDVHPVARALGGVKAARHGVMSWRHAWRHPREILARASALLAFEPDLPRACAQAGLLLGIRDASSTSVARGLERLRDVGA
;
A
#
# COMPACT_ATOMS: atom_id res chain seq x y z
N MET A 1 -42.04 7.91 -6.00
CA MET A 1 -40.87 7.13 -5.56
C MET A 1 -41.03 5.64 -5.88
N PRO A 2 -41.08 5.22 -7.17
CA PRO A 2 -41.48 3.86 -7.51
C PRO A 2 -40.45 2.80 -7.11
N HIS A 3 -39.15 3.09 -7.20
CA HIS A 3 -38.10 2.09 -6.94
C HIS A 3 -37.97 1.75 -5.46
N VAL A 4 -37.90 2.74 -4.57
CA VAL A 4 -37.76 2.47 -3.13
C VAL A 4 -38.96 1.76 -2.55
N ARG A 5 -40.17 2.10 -3.01
CA ARG A 5 -41.37 1.32 -2.69
C ARG A 5 -41.20 -0.14 -3.10
N ARG A 6 -40.81 -0.41 -4.35
CA ARG A 6 -40.59 -1.79 -4.84
C ARG A 6 -39.52 -2.51 -4.03
N THR A 7 -38.42 -1.83 -3.67
CA THR A 7 -37.34 -2.39 -2.86
C THR A 7 -37.83 -2.76 -1.46
N LEU A 8 -38.49 -1.84 -0.74
CA LEU A 8 -39.01 -2.09 0.61
C LEU A 8 -40.07 -3.21 0.61
N GLN A 9 -40.93 -3.26 -0.41
CA GLN A 9 -41.93 -4.33 -0.55
C GLN A 9 -41.28 -5.69 -0.83
N ALA A 10 -40.22 -5.74 -1.65
CA ALA A 10 -39.51 -6.98 -1.92
C ALA A 10 -38.77 -7.49 -0.68
N LEU A 11 -38.10 -6.60 0.07
CA LEU A 11 -37.31 -6.97 1.23
C LEU A 11 -38.18 -7.31 2.45
N GLY A 12 -39.28 -6.57 2.66
CA GLY A 12 -40.17 -6.75 3.82
C GLY A 12 -40.99 -8.05 3.80
N ARG A 13 -41.00 -8.78 2.67
CA ARG A 13 -41.71 -10.08 2.52
C ARG A 13 -40.85 -11.29 2.86
N VAL A 14 -39.56 -11.11 3.08
CA VAL A 14 -38.64 -12.22 3.32
C VAL A 14 -38.47 -12.44 4.83
N ASP A 15 -39.17 -13.44 5.37
CA ASP A 15 -39.19 -13.74 6.82
C ASP A 15 -37.80 -14.00 7.43
N ARG A 16 -36.83 -14.42 6.60
CA ARG A 16 -35.44 -14.66 7.00
C ARG A 16 -34.63 -13.37 7.19
N LEU A 17 -35.16 -12.21 6.83
CA LEU A 17 -34.45 -10.93 6.86
C LEU A 17 -34.99 -10.02 7.97
N ARG A 18 -34.07 -9.45 8.76
CA ARG A 18 -34.37 -8.31 9.63
C ARG A 18 -33.98 -7.03 8.88
N VAL A 19 -34.98 -6.27 8.43
CA VAL A 19 -34.75 -5.11 7.57
C VAL A 19 -34.74 -3.82 8.39
N THR A 20 -33.66 -3.05 8.26
CA THR A 20 -33.53 -1.70 8.83
C THR A 20 -33.22 -0.71 7.71
N MET A 21 -33.95 0.40 7.65
CA MET A 21 -33.71 1.51 6.72
C MET A 21 -33.03 2.65 7.46
N ILE A 22 -31.84 3.03 7.01
CA ILE A 22 -31.14 4.22 7.50
C ILE A 22 -31.58 5.41 6.66
N ASP A 23 -32.25 6.38 7.30
CA ASP A 23 -32.86 7.51 6.63
C ASP A 23 -32.21 8.84 7.03
N SER A 24 -32.00 9.74 6.07
CA SER A 24 -31.36 11.05 6.30
C SER A 24 -32.35 12.23 6.25
N GLY A 25 -33.61 11.97 6.60
CA GLY A 25 -34.69 12.96 6.62
C GLY A 25 -35.48 13.00 5.31
N SER A 26 -35.90 11.85 4.79
CA SER A 26 -36.72 11.76 3.58
C SER A 26 -38.10 12.39 3.77
N THR A 27 -38.60 13.07 2.74
CA THR A 27 -39.91 13.76 2.75
C THR A 27 -40.83 13.32 1.61
N ASP A 28 -40.49 12.23 0.92
CA ASP A 28 -41.12 11.80 -0.33
C ASP A 28 -42.00 10.55 -0.20
N GLY A 29 -42.37 10.19 1.04
CA GLY A 29 -43.18 9.00 1.34
C GLY A 29 -42.37 7.76 1.73
N SER A 30 -41.03 7.83 1.73
CA SER A 30 -40.13 6.71 2.06
C SER A 30 -40.37 6.12 3.46
N ILE A 31 -40.49 7.01 4.45
CA ILE A 31 -40.61 6.66 5.87
C ILE A 31 -41.92 5.92 6.12
N GLU A 32 -43.01 6.41 5.53
CA GLU A 32 -44.34 5.82 5.62
C GLU A 32 -44.39 4.46 4.93
N GLU A 33 -43.71 4.30 3.80
CA GLU A 33 -43.61 3.01 3.12
C GLU A 33 -42.80 1.99 3.92
N ALA A 34 -41.70 2.40 4.54
CA ALA A 34 -40.92 1.53 5.42
C ALA A 34 -41.77 1.02 6.59
N ALA A 35 -42.53 1.91 7.25
CA ALA A 35 -43.45 1.55 8.33
C ALA A 35 -44.52 0.55 7.87
N ARG A 36 -45.12 0.73 6.68
CA ARG A 36 -46.12 -0.21 6.12
C ARG A 36 -45.58 -1.62 5.88
N ASN A 37 -44.28 -1.76 5.63
CA ASN A 37 -43.63 -3.04 5.35
C ASN A 37 -42.91 -3.61 6.59
N GLY A 38 -43.17 -3.09 7.80
CA GLY A 38 -42.55 -3.58 9.04
C GLY A 38 -41.04 -3.33 9.12
N VAL A 39 -40.50 -2.41 8.32
CA VAL A 39 -39.07 -2.09 8.29
C VAL A 39 -38.72 -1.15 9.45
N THR A 40 -37.67 -1.51 10.20
CA THR A 40 -37.18 -0.67 11.30
C THR A 40 -36.50 0.59 10.74
N LEU A 41 -36.76 1.75 11.33
CA LEU A 41 -36.16 3.02 10.92
C LEU A 41 -34.98 3.39 11.81
N LEU A 42 -33.87 3.79 11.20
CA LEU A 42 -32.71 4.37 11.89
C LEU A 42 -32.44 5.77 11.32
N PRO A 43 -32.91 6.85 11.97
CA PRO A 43 -32.74 8.20 11.46
C PRO A 43 -31.31 8.72 11.69
N ILE A 44 -30.79 9.46 10.71
CA ILE A 44 -29.57 10.26 10.82
C ILE A 44 -29.85 11.74 10.47
N PRO A 45 -29.06 12.70 10.99
CA PRO A 45 -29.26 14.10 10.67
C PRO A 45 -29.20 14.40 9.17
N ARG A 46 -30.07 15.30 8.71
CA ARG A 46 -30.07 15.74 7.32
C ARG A 46 -28.73 16.40 6.98
N GLY A 47 -28.15 16.02 5.84
CA GLY A 47 -26.86 16.54 5.38
C GLY A 47 -25.62 15.93 6.04
N SER A 48 -25.77 14.98 6.98
CA SER A 48 -24.63 14.27 7.59
C SER A 48 -24.24 12.99 6.85
N TYR A 49 -24.82 12.73 5.66
CA TYR A 49 -24.57 11.52 4.90
C TYR A 49 -23.13 11.48 4.38
N ILE A 50 -22.35 10.55 4.92
CA ILE A 50 -21.04 10.15 4.42
C ILE A 50 -21.09 8.63 4.34
N PRO A 51 -20.89 8.02 3.16
CA PRO A 51 -21.10 6.59 2.96
C PRO A 51 -20.45 5.71 4.03
N GLY A 52 -19.14 5.85 4.28
CA GLY A 52 -18.44 5.04 5.28
C GLY A 52 -18.99 5.16 6.71
N ARG A 53 -19.45 6.35 7.12
CA ARG A 53 -20.08 6.56 8.45
C ARG A 53 -21.41 5.85 8.56
N VAL A 54 -22.23 5.93 7.51
CA VAL A 54 -23.54 5.27 7.45
C VAL A 54 -23.39 3.76 7.44
N LEU A 55 -22.45 3.24 6.66
CA LEU A 55 -22.16 1.81 6.59
C LEU A 55 -21.64 1.28 7.93
N ASN A 56 -20.70 1.98 8.57
CA ASN A 56 -20.21 1.59 9.90
C ASN A 56 -21.30 1.70 10.97
N LEU A 57 -22.18 2.70 10.90
CA LEU A 57 -23.36 2.80 11.78
C LEU A 57 -24.27 1.58 11.62
N ALA A 58 -24.56 1.18 10.38
CA ALA A 58 -25.37 0.00 10.08
C ALA A 58 -24.75 -1.26 10.71
N MET A 59 -23.45 -1.48 10.50
CA MET A 59 -22.73 -2.63 11.05
C MET A 59 -22.74 -2.65 12.58
N ARG A 60 -22.59 -1.49 13.23
CA ARG A 60 -22.67 -1.36 14.71
C ARG A 60 -24.07 -1.61 15.24
N SER A 61 -25.10 -1.23 14.49
CA SER A 61 -26.51 -1.38 14.89
C SER A 61 -27.03 -2.81 14.76
N SER A 62 -26.35 -3.66 13.98
CA SER A 62 -26.74 -5.06 13.77
C SER A 62 -26.00 -6.01 14.72
N GLN A 63 -26.68 -7.07 15.14
CA GLN A 63 -26.06 -8.21 15.84
C GLN A 63 -25.87 -9.44 14.94
N SER A 64 -26.29 -9.37 13.67
CA SER A 64 -26.14 -10.48 12.72
C SER A 64 -24.67 -10.72 12.37
N GLU A 65 -24.32 -11.99 12.13
CA GLU A 65 -22.98 -12.39 11.67
C GLU A 65 -22.68 -11.88 10.25
N ILE A 66 -23.72 -11.80 9.40
CA ILE A 66 -23.66 -11.25 8.05
C ILE A 66 -24.67 -10.10 7.96
N VAL A 67 -24.25 -8.99 7.36
CA VAL A 67 -25.09 -7.82 7.11
C VAL A 67 -25.15 -7.59 5.61
N ALA A 68 -26.36 -7.55 5.07
CA ALA A 68 -26.61 -7.18 3.67
C ALA A 68 -26.93 -5.70 3.54
N PHE A 69 -26.37 -5.07 2.52
CA PHE A 69 -26.62 -3.68 2.14
C PHE A 69 -27.32 -3.66 0.79
N VAL A 70 -28.44 -2.94 0.72
CA VAL A 70 -29.19 -2.70 -0.51
C VAL A 70 -29.46 -1.21 -0.58
N ASN A 71 -28.97 -0.55 -1.62
CA ASN A 71 -29.32 0.85 -1.88
C ASN A 71 -30.84 0.97 -1.99
N ALA A 72 -31.40 2.07 -1.47
CA ALA A 72 -32.85 2.24 -1.42
C ALA A 72 -33.51 2.04 -2.79
N ASP A 73 -32.84 2.41 -3.88
CA ASP A 73 -33.36 2.32 -5.25
C ASP A 73 -32.84 1.12 -6.07
N ALA A 74 -32.11 0.19 -5.45
CA ALA A 74 -31.71 -1.08 -6.04
C ALA A 74 -32.81 -2.13 -5.78
N VAL A 75 -33.58 -2.46 -6.81
CA VAL A 75 -34.76 -3.35 -6.66
C VAL A 75 -34.34 -4.80 -6.89
N PRO A 76 -34.47 -5.71 -5.90
CA PRO A 76 -34.23 -7.14 -6.10
C PRO A 76 -35.16 -7.69 -7.19
N THR A 77 -34.66 -8.54 -8.08
CA THR A 77 -35.51 -9.17 -9.11
C THR A 77 -36.36 -10.31 -8.58
N ASP A 78 -35.94 -10.91 -7.48
CA ASP A 78 -36.63 -12.01 -6.79
C ASP A 78 -36.31 -12.00 -5.28
N GLU A 79 -37.11 -12.72 -4.50
CA GLU A 79 -37.03 -12.77 -3.03
C GLU A 79 -35.74 -13.42 -2.51
N LEU A 80 -35.07 -14.25 -3.31
CA LEU A 80 -33.84 -14.93 -2.92
C LEU A 80 -32.58 -14.14 -3.28
N ALA A 81 -32.68 -13.02 -4.02
CA ALA A 81 -31.51 -12.28 -4.52
C ALA A 81 -30.55 -11.87 -3.38
N VAL A 82 -31.08 -11.37 -2.26
CA VAL A 82 -30.27 -11.03 -1.08
C VAL A 82 -29.72 -12.29 -0.39
N LEU A 83 -30.53 -13.36 -0.30
CA LEU A 83 -30.10 -14.61 0.33
C LEU A 83 -28.94 -15.27 -0.41
N ARG A 84 -28.84 -15.13 -1.74
CA ARG A 84 -27.69 -15.60 -2.52
C ARG A 84 -26.39 -14.86 -2.17
N LEU A 85 -26.46 -13.58 -1.79
CA LEU A 85 -25.31 -12.82 -1.30
C LEU A 85 -24.87 -13.31 0.09
N VAL A 86 -25.83 -13.61 0.95
CA VAL A 86 -25.59 -14.15 2.30
C VAL A 86 -24.96 -15.54 2.21
N ASP A 87 -25.50 -16.45 1.39
CA ASP A 87 -24.96 -17.81 1.18
C ASP A 87 -23.51 -17.77 0.70
N ALA A 88 -23.14 -16.84 -0.19
CA ALA A 88 -21.75 -16.66 -0.60
C ALA A 88 -20.81 -16.31 0.57
N CYS A 89 -21.28 -15.54 1.55
CA CYS A 89 -20.52 -15.20 2.75
C CYS A 89 -20.48 -16.37 3.75
N GLU A 90 -21.58 -17.11 3.92
CA GLU A 90 -21.64 -18.34 4.73
C GLU A 90 -20.67 -19.41 4.21
N ARG A 91 -20.43 -19.45 2.89
CA ARG A 91 -19.43 -20.32 2.23
C ARG A 91 -17.99 -19.82 2.34
N GLY A 92 -17.73 -18.73 3.06
CA GLY A 92 -16.39 -18.26 3.40
C GLY A 92 -15.96 -16.94 2.76
N ALA A 93 -16.73 -16.36 1.82
CA ALA A 93 -16.40 -15.05 1.29
C ALA A 93 -16.48 -13.97 2.39
N ALA A 94 -15.50 -13.07 2.45
CA ALA A 94 -15.54 -11.94 3.37
C ALA A 94 -16.67 -10.95 3.03
N ALA A 95 -16.92 -10.81 1.73
CA ALA A 95 -18.02 -10.04 1.19
C ALA A 95 -18.49 -10.61 -0.15
N ALA A 96 -19.75 -10.35 -0.49
CA ALA A 96 -20.34 -10.69 -1.76
C ALA A 96 -21.07 -9.48 -2.37
N TYR A 97 -21.14 -9.37 -3.69
CA TYR A 97 -21.95 -8.35 -4.37
C TYR A 97 -22.68 -8.91 -5.59
N GLY A 98 -23.85 -8.35 -5.85
CA GLY A 98 -24.78 -8.83 -6.86
C GLY A 98 -24.60 -8.19 -8.24
N ARG A 99 -25.22 -8.82 -9.24
CA ARG A 99 -25.35 -8.30 -10.60
C ARG A 99 -26.34 -7.15 -10.65
N GLN A 100 -25.96 -6.06 -11.31
CA GLN A 100 -26.84 -4.90 -11.54
C GLN A 100 -27.31 -4.88 -12.98
N ILE A 101 -28.62 -5.00 -13.18
CA ILE A 101 -29.25 -4.84 -14.49
C ILE A 101 -29.78 -3.41 -14.64
N PRO A 102 -29.57 -2.78 -15.81
CA PRO A 102 -30.03 -1.43 -16.03
C PRO A 102 -31.55 -1.36 -16.14
N ARG A 103 -32.12 -0.23 -15.70
CA ARG A 103 -33.56 0.05 -15.77
C ARG A 103 -34.07 0.02 -17.22
N ALA A 104 -35.35 -0.28 -17.39
CA ALA A 104 -35.97 -0.41 -18.71
C ALA A 104 -35.94 0.87 -19.57
N ASN A 105 -35.74 2.04 -18.95
CA ASN A 105 -35.60 3.34 -19.61
C ASN A 105 -34.14 3.86 -19.65
N ALA A 106 -33.15 3.10 -19.17
CA ALA A 106 -31.77 3.54 -19.13
C ALA A 106 -31.19 3.79 -20.53
N ARG A 107 -30.34 4.82 -20.66
CA ARG A 107 -29.64 5.14 -21.91
C ARG A 107 -28.80 3.95 -22.40
N ARG A 108 -28.62 3.86 -23.73
CA ARG A 108 -27.84 2.78 -24.37
C ARG A 108 -26.40 2.69 -23.85
N MET A 109 -25.76 3.84 -23.59
CA MET A 109 -24.43 3.91 -22.98
C MET A 109 -24.42 3.27 -21.59
N THR A 110 -25.36 3.67 -20.73
CA THR A 110 -25.53 3.13 -19.36
C THR A 110 -25.73 1.63 -19.37
N ARG A 111 -26.57 1.10 -20.27
CA ARG A 111 -26.77 -0.35 -20.42
C ARG A 111 -25.49 -1.10 -20.76
N ARG A 112 -24.70 -0.58 -21.70
CA ARG A 112 -23.41 -1.19 -22.09
C ARG A 112 -22.40 -1.16 -20.96
N ASP A 113 -22.33 -0.07 -20.21
CA ASP A 113 -21.45 0.01 -19.03
C ASP A 113 -21.85 -1.01 -17.96
N HIS A 114 -23.15 -1.19 -17.68
CA HIS A 114 -23.62 -2.21 -16.72
C HIS A 114 -23.34 -3.63 -17.21
N GLN A 115 -23.58 -3.94 -18.49
CA GLN A 115 -23.26 -5.27 -19.06
C GLN A 115 -21.78 -5.64 -18.89
N ARG A 116 -20.89 -4.66 -18.96
CA ARG A 116 -19.45 -4.85 -18.76
C ARG A 116 -19.07 -4.97 -17.29
N ALA A 117 -19.63 -4.11 -16.44
CA ALA A 117 -19.31 -4.05 -15.02
C ALA A 117 -19.95 -5.20 -14.21
N PHE A 118 -21.08 -5.71 -14.66
CA PHE A 118 -21.87 -6.76 -14.02
C PHE A 118 -22.28 -7.82 -15.04
N PRO A 119 -21.32 -8.58 -15.60
CA PRO A 119 -21.62 -9.60 -16.60
C PRO A 119 -22.39 -10.76 -15.99
N GLU A 120 -23.03 -11.58 -16.83
CA GLU A 120 -23.65 -12.84 -16.39
C GLU A 120 -22.63 -13.92 -16.03
N ASP A 121 -21.39 -13.78 -16.51
CA ASP A 121 -20.29 -14.69 -16.22
C ASP A 121 -19.87 -14.59 -14.74
N ALA A 122 -19.74 -15.74 -14.07
CA ALA A 122 -19.26 -15.86 -12.70
C ALA A 122 -17.82 -15.35 -12.49
N LYS A 123 -17.02 -15.20 -13.55
CA LYS A 123 -15.70 -14.53 -13.50
C LYS A 123 -15.82 -13.05 -13.13
N GLY A 124 -17.00 -12.45 -13.27
CA GLY A 124 -17.25 -11.05 -12.99
C GLY A 124 -16.52 -10.12 -13.97
N PRO A 125 -16.32 -8.84 -13.60
CA PRO A 125 -15.87 -7.81 -14.54
C PRO A 125 -14.38 -7.87 -14.93
N GLY A 126 -13.62 -8.86 -14.44
CA GLY A 126 -12.20 -9.04 -14.76
C GLY A 126 -11.25 -8.01 -14.15
N PHE A 127 -11.75 -7.08 -13.32
CA PHE A 127 -10.94 -6.11 -12.57
C PHE A 127 -10.82 -6.58 -11.11
N ARG A 128 -9.57 -6.79 -10.64
CA ARG A 128 -9.30 -7.34 -9.30
C ARG A 128 -9.95 -6.52 -8.18
N HIS A 129 -9.89 -5.20 -8.25
CA HIS A 129 -10.35 -4.29 -7.19
C HIS A 129 -11.75 -3.72 -7.44
N PHE A 130 -12.60 -4.47 -8.16
CA PHE A 130 -13.99 -4.09 -8.35
C PHE A 130 -14.88 -4.67 -7.24
N PHE A 131 -15.75 -3.81 -6.71
CA PHE A 131 -16.78 -4.12 -5.72
C PHE A 131 -17.86 -3.04 -5.82
N SER A 132 -19.11 -3.37 -5.51
CA SER A 132 -20.19 -2.39 -5.48
C SER A 132 -21.08 -2.61 -4.26
N MET A 133 -21.31 -1.53 -3.52
CA MET A 133 -22.19 -1.55 -2.35
C MET A 133 -23.69 -1.41 -2.67
N ALA A 134 -24.07 -1.26 -3.95
CA ALA A 134 -25.49 -1.09 -4.29
C ALA A 134 -26.36 -2.29 -3.89
N ALA A 135 -25.77 -3.49 -3.92
CA ALA A 135 -26.33 -4.71 -3.38
C ALA A 135 -25.20 -5.66 -2.99
N SER A 136 -24.93 -5.78 -1.69
CA SER A 136 -23.81 -6.55 -1.15
C SER A 136 -24.16 -7.24 0.17
N ALA A 137 -23.34 -8.23 0.56
CA ALA A 137 -23.34 -8.82 1.89
C ALA A 137 -21.93 -8.84 2.44
N ILE A 138 -21.79 -8.63 3.75
CA ILE A 138 -20.51 -8.48 4.44
C ILE A 138 -20.54 -9.28 5.74
N ARG A 139 -19.46 -10.03 6.01
CA ARG A 139 -19.25 -10.65 7.31
C ARG A 139 -18.84 -9.61 8.35
N ARG A 140 -19.51 -9.63 9.51
CA ARG A 140 -19.34 -8.66 10.59
C ARG A 140 -17.98 -8.78 11.27
N ASP A 141 -17.47 -10.00 11.44
CA ASP A 141 -16.15 -10.25 12.02
C ASP A 141 -15.04 -9.61 11.17
N VAL A 142 -15.08 -9.75 9.84
CA VAL A 142 -14.12 -9.12 8.92
C VAL A 142 -14.20 -7.59 9.00
N TRP A 143 -15.41 -7.02 8.95
CA TRP A 143 -15.60 -5.58 9.09
C TRP A 143 -15.09 -5.04 10.45
N SER A 144 -15.23 -5.81 11.53
CA SER A 144 -14.77 -5.40 12.86
C SER A 144 -13.24 -5.27 12.95
N ILE A 145 -12.53 -6.03 12.11
CA ILE A 145 -11.08 -5.95 11.94
C ILE A 145 -10.73 -4.75 11.04
N LEU A 146 -11.38 -4.63 9.88
CA LEU A 146 -11.17 -3.55 8.92
C LEU A 146 -12.49 -2.82 8.61
N PRO A 147 -12.85 -1.75 9.35
CA PRO A 147 -14.05 -0.98 9.07
C PRO A 147 -13.91 -0.10 7.81
N PHE A 148 -15.02 0.48 7.35
CA PHE A 148 -15.01 1.46 6.27
C PHE A 148 -14.32 2.76 6.71
N ASP A 149 -13.65 3.43 5.78
CA ASP A 149 -13.09 4.75 6.01
C ASP A 149 -14.23 5.80 6.12
N GLU A 150 -14.30 6.47 7.27
CA GLU A 150 -15.33 7.47 7.58
C GLU A 150 -15.02 8.88 7.05
N GLU A 151 -13.87 9.07 6.40
CA GLU A 151 -13.39 10.34 5.84
C GLU A 151 -13.60 10.42 4.31
N LEU A 152 -13.70 9.28 3.63
CA LEU A 152 -13.95 9.23 2.19
C LEU A 152 -15.38 9.65 1.85
N ARG A 153 -15.50 10.52 0.84
CA ARG A 153 -16.79 10.99 0.30
C ARG A 153 -17.27 10.21 -0.92
N TYR A 154 -16.36 9.50 -1.57
CA TYR A 154 -16.59 8.72 -2.79
C TYR A 154 -15.77 7.45 -2.72
N SER A 155 -16.28 6.37 -3.32
CA SER A 155 -15.57 5.10 -3.51
C SER A 155 -15.12 4.45 -2.20
N GLU A 156 -15.89 4.62 -1.11
CA GLU A 156 -15.64 3.95 0.17
C GLU A 156 -15.67 2.42 0.04
N ASP A 157 -16.48 1.92 -0.89
CA ASP A 157 -16.61 0.52 -1.24
C ASP A 157 -15.35 -0.02 -1.93
N VAL A 158 -14.78 0.76 -2.84
CA VAL A 158 -13.51 0.46 -3.49
C VAL A 158 -12.35 0.53 -2.47
N ASP A 159 -12.30 1.54 -1.60
CA ASP A 159 -11.29 1.63 -0.53
C ASP A 159 -11.31 0.40 0.38
N TRP A 160 -12.49 0.06 0.88
CA TRP A 160 -12.67 -1.04 1.81
C TRP A 160 -12.32 -2.39 1.15
N SER A 161 -12.84 -2.64 -0.05
CA SER A 161 -12.52 -3.86 -0.80
C SER A 161 -11.04 -3.96 -1.18
N PHE A 162 -10.39 -2.84 -1.49
CA PHE A 162 -8.95 -2.78 -1.74
C PHE A 162 -8.17 -3.23 -0.50
N ARG A 163 -8.47 -2.67 0.68
CA ARG A 163 -7.81 -3.05 1.95
C ARG A 163 -8.09 -4.50 2.35
N LEU A 164 -9.31 -4.99 2.18
CA LEU A 164 -9.63 -6.41 2.44
C LEU A 164 -8.80 -7.36 1.56
N ARG A 165 -8.64 -7.04 0.28
CA ARG A 165 -7.83 -7.85 -0.63
C ARG A 165 -6.34 -7.82 -0.30
N ALA A 166 -5.86 -6.79 0.41
CA ALA A 166 -4.47 -6.75 0.89
C ALA A 166 -4.20 -7.83 1.95
N VAL A 167 -5.21 -8.15 2.77
CA VAL A 167 -5.14 -9.18 3.83
C VAL A 167 -5.70 -10.53 3.39
N GLY A 168 -5.78 -10.77 2.08
CA GLY A 168 -6.13 -12.09 1.54
C GLY A 168 -7.62 -12.44 1.53
N CYS A 169 -8.51 -11.52 1.91
CA CYS A 169 -9.94 -11.79 1.92
C CYS A 169 -10.49 -12.01 0.50
N GLU A 170 -11.31 -13.05 0.33
CA GLU A 170 -12.09 -13.25 -0.88
C GLU A 170 -13.32 -12.32 -0.89
N ILE A 171 -13.50 -11.62 -2.00
CA ILE A 171 -14.73 -10.88 -2.29
C ILE A 171 -15.34 -11.49 -3.54
N ARG A 172 -16.57 -12.01 -3.39
CA ARG A 172 -17.23 -12.83 -4.40
C ARG A 172 -18.26 -12.02 -5.20
N TYR A 173 -18.22 -12.16 -6.52
CA TYR A 173 -19.30 -11.72 -7.40
C TYR A 173 -20.33 -12.83 -7.53
N VAL A 174 -21.61 -12.50 -7.36
CA VAL A 174 -22.72 -13.46 -7.42
C VAL A 174 -23.67 -13.06 -8.57
N PRO A 175 -23.47 -13.58 -9.79
CA PRO A 175 -24.25 -13.16 -10.96
C PRO A 175 -25.74 -13.50 -10.85
N GLU A 176 -26.11 -14.49 -10.03
CA GLU A 176 -27.47 -14.93 -9.75
C GLU A 176 -28.21 -14.03 -8.74
N ALA A 177 -27.49 -13.18 -8.00
CA ALA A 177 -28.07 -12.18 -7.12
C ALA A 177 -28.31 -10.90 -7.92
N VAL A 178 -29.50 -10.77 -8.52
CA VAL A 178 -29.78 -9.73 -9.52
C VAL A 178 -30.62 -8.58 -8.96
N PHE A 179 -30.19 -7.35 -9.26
CA PHE A 179 -30.83 -6.11 -8.82
C PHE A 179 -31.01 -5.14 -9.99
N GLU A 180 -32.21 -4.58 -10.15
CA GLU A 180 -32.49 -3.50 -11.10
C GLU A 180 -31.97 -2.17 -10.53
N HIS A 181 -30.87 -1.67 -11.07
CA HIS A 181 -30.19 -0.45 -10.61
C HIS A 181 -29.39 0.19 -11.75
N SER A 182 -29.63 1.49 -12.01
CA SER A 182 -28.84 2.29 -12.96
C SER A 182 -29.20 3.77 -12.89
N HIS A 183 -28.21 4.64 -13.04
CA HIS A 183 -28.44 6.09 -13.14
C HIS A 183 -27.97 6.63 -14.49
N ASP A 184 -28.79 7.49 -15.09
CA ASP A 184 -28.36 8.35 -16.18
C ASP A 184 -27.93 9.70 -15.62
N TYR A 185 -26.65 10.02 -15.76
CA TYR A 185 -26.11 11.31 -15.32
C TYR A 185 -26.20 12.35 -16.44
N ASP A 186 -26.59 13.56 -16.07
CA ASP A 186 -26.37 14.74 -16.89
C ASP A 186 -24.88 15.17 -16.82
N THR A 187 -24.50 16.17 -17.61
CA THR A 187 -23.11 16.66 -17.64
C THR A 187 -22.60 17.07 -16.26
N ARG A 188 -23.41 17.76 -15.46
CA ARG A 188 -23.02 18.26 -14.13
C ARG A 188 -22.90 17.12 -13.11
N GLY A 189 -23.81 16.15 -13.15
CA GLY A 189 -23.77 14.93 -12.34
C GLY A 189 -22.55 14.08 -12.68
N MET A 190 -22.29 13.89 -13.97
CA MET A 190 -21.11 13.15 -14.46
C MET A 190 -19.81 13.80 -13.99
N TRP A 191 -19.67 15.12 -14.16
CA TRP A 191 -18.47 15.83 -13.68
C TRP A 191 -18.24 15.62 -12.17
N ARG A 192 -19.26 15.91 -11.34
CA ARG A 192 -19.14 15.80 -9.89
C ARG A 192 -18.76 14.39 -9.44
N ARG A 193 -19.40 13.38 -10.03
CA ARG A 193 -19.12 11.98 -9.68
C ARG A 193 -17.71 11.59 -10.08
N MET A 194 -17.31 11.84 -11.33
CA MET A 194 -16.02 11.41 -11.83
C MET A 194 -14.86 12.19 -11.20
N GLU A 195 -15.04 13.48 -10.87
CA GLU A 195 -14.05 14.24 -10.09
C GLU A 195 -13.88 13.64 -8.67
N GLY A 196 -14.99 13.30 -8.02
CA GLY A 196 -14.98 12.62 -6.73
C GLY A 196 -14.25 11.27 -6.76
N GLU A 197 -14.57 10.44 -7.75
CA GLU A 197 -13.89 9.15 -7.99
C GLU A 197 -12.40 9.34 -8.28
N GLY A 198 -12.01 10.33 -9.10
CA GLY A 198 -10.60 10.62 -9.37
C GLY A 198 -9.81 11.02 -8.12
N ARG A 199 -10.41 11.80 -7.22
CA ARG A 199 -9.81 12.15 -5.93
C ARG A 199 -9.63 10.91 -5.04
N ALA A 200 -10.66 10.08 -4.95
CA ALA A 200 -10.63 8.86 -4.17
C ALA A 200 -9.62 7.84 -4.72
N ASP A 201 -9.52 7.67 -6.03
CA ASP A 201 -8.56 6.78 -6.69
C ASP A 201 -7.10 7.13 -6.37
N THR A 202 -6.78 8.43 -6.30
CA THR A 202 -5.45 8.88 -5.87
C THR A 202 -5.12 8.39 -4.46
N ALA A 203 -6.08 8.48 -3.55
CA ALA A 203 -5.95 8.05 -2.16
C ALA A 203 -5.85 6.52 -2.04
N ILE A 204 -6.83 5.81 -2.58
CA ILE A 204 -6.99 4.35 -2.46
C ILE A 204 -5.78 3.63 -3.08
N TYR A 205 -5.42 4.02 -4.29
CA TYR A 205 -4.34 3.38 -5.04
C TYR A 205 -2.98 4.06 -4.82
N ARG A 206 -2.89 4.99 -3.87
CA ARG A 206 -1.63 5.64 -3.45
C ARG A 206 -0.84 6.20 -4.63
N ARG A 207 -1.53 6.96 -5.50
CA ARG A 207 -0.99 7.42 -6.78
C ARG A 207 -0.32 8.78 -6.62
N GLY A 208 0.81 8.96 -7.30
CA GLY A 208 1.37 10.29 -7.51
C GLY A 208 0.67 11.05 -8.65
N SER A 209 1.23 12.20 -9.01
CA SER A 209 0.64 13.12 -10.01
C SER A 209 0.24 12.43 -11.33
N PRO A 210 -0.99 12.66 -11.82
CA PRO A 210 -1.48 12.03 -13.04
C PRO A 210 -0.80 12.63 -14.28
N ARG A 211 -0.69 11.83 -15.35
CA ARG A 211 -0.20 12.26 -16.66
C ARG A 211 -1.37 12.32 -17.63
N LEU A 212 -1.59 13.48 -18.26
CA LEU A 212 -2.73 13.72 -19.13
C LEU A 212 -2.94 12.60 -20.18
N ILE A 213 -1.86 12.20 -20.87
CA ILE A 213 -1.96 11.15 -21.89
C ILE A 213 -2.44 9.82 -21.29
N ARG A 214 -1.88 9.40 -20.15
CA ARG A 214 -2.11 8.06 -19.59
C ARG A 214 -3.40 7.98 -18.78
N GLN A 215 -3.80 9.06 -18.11
CA GLN A 215 -4.96 9.08 -17.22
C GLN A 215 -6.20 9.76 -17.82
N ALA A 216 -6.08 10.54 -18.90
CA ALA A 216 -7.25 11.12 -19.59
C ALA A 216 -7.38 10.61 -21.04
N ILE A 217 -6.34 10.82 -21.87
CA ILE A 217 -6.45 10.59 -23.33
C ILE A 217 -6.57 9.10 -23.68
N LEU A 218 -5.70 8.24 -23.15
CA LEU A 218 -5.76 6.80 -23.44
C LEU A 218 -7.05 6.15 -22.91
N PRO A 219 -7.51 6.40 -21.67
CA PRO A 219 -8.80 5.88 -21.20
C PRO A 219 -10.00 6.41 -21.98
N LEU A 220 -9.97 7.68 -22.41
CA LEU A 220 -11.00 8.27 -23.28
C LEU A 220 -11.05 7.54 -24.63
N GLY A 221 -9.90 7.43 -25.32
CA GLY A 221 -9.82 6.74 -26.61
C GLY A 221 -10.25 5.28 -26.52
N ALA A 222 -9.82 4.57 -25.47
CA ALA A 222 -10.25 3.20 -25.21
C ALA A 222 -11.76 3.11 -24.95
N SER A 223 -12.35 4.07 -24.23
CA SER A 223 -13.78 4.09 -23.96
C SER A 223 -14.59 4.42 -25.22
N MET A 224 -14.16 5.38 -26.02
CA MET A 224 -14.77 5.73 -27.30
C MET A 224 -14.71 4.56 -28.30
N ALA A 225 -13.56 3.90 -28.42
CA ALA A 225 -13.41 2.73 -29.28
C ALA A 225 -14.33 1.58 -28.85
N ARG A 226 -14.42 1.31 -27.53
CA ARG A 226 -15.34 0.31 -26.97
C ARG A 226 -16.80 0.67 -27.21
N ASP A 227 -17.17 1.93 -27.00
CA ASP A 227 -18.52 2.41 -27.24
C ASP A 227 -18.89 2.23 -28.72
N ALA A 228 -17.99 2.59 -29.64
CA ALA A 228 -18.18 2.39 -31.08
C ALA A 228 -18.35 0.91 -31.45
N MET A 229 -17.50 0.02 -30.93
CA MET A 229 -17.63 -1.43 -31.12
C MET A 229 -18.96 -1.98 -30.55
N GLY A 230 -19.46 -1.38 -29.46
CA GLY A 230 -20.77 -1.69 -28.88
C GLY A 230 -21.95 -1.02 -29.59
N GLY A 231 -21.71 -0.25 -30.65
CA GLY A 231 -22.68 0.56 -31.41
C GLY A 231 -23.20 1.80 -30.69
N VAL A 232 -22.56 2.23 -29.59
CA VAL A 232 -22.87 3.47 -28.86
C VAL A 232 -22.11 4.60 -29.54
N VAL A 233 -22.66 5.12 -30.64
CA VAL A 233 -22.04 6.19 -31.43
C VAL A 233 -22.98 7.39 -31.44
N GLY A 234 -22.46 8.58 -31.16
CA GLY A 234 -23.21 9.83 -31.19
C GLY A 234 -22.51 10.95 -30.43
N ALA A 235 -22.97 12.19 -30.63
CA ALA A 235 -22.40 13.37 -29.99
C ALA A 235 -22.54 13.34 -28.46
N GLU A 236 -23.70 12.90 -27.95
CA GLU A 236 -23.96 12.87 -26.51
C GLU A 236 -23.08 11.85 -25.76
N PRO A 237 -22.98 10.55 -26.14
CA PRO A 237 -22.06 9.62 -25.48
C PRO A 237 -20.60 10.07 -25.56
N ALA A 238 -20.16 10.59 -26.72
CA ALA A 238 -18.82 11.13 -26.89
C ALA A 238 -18.55 12.28 -25.91
N TRP A 239 -19.48 13.23 -25.80
CA TRP A 239 -19.40 14.34 -24.85
C TRP A 239 -19.33 13.86 -23.40
N LEU A 240 -20.19 12.92 -23.00
CA LEU A 240 -20.21 12.38 -21.64
C LEU A 240 -18.90 11.64 -21.30
N ARG A 241 -18.31 10.88 -22.24
CA ARG A 241 -17.00 10.25 -22.04
C ARG A 241 -15.88 11.29 -21.89
N THR A 242 -15.90 12.35 -22.70
CA THR A 242 -14.93 13.44 -22.59
C THR A 242 -15.03 14.14 -21.24
N ILE A 243 -16.25 14.45 -20.79
CA ILE A 243 -16.49 15.05 -19.47
C ILE A 243 -16.04 14.11 -18.35
N ALA A 244 -16.35 12.83 -18.44
CA ALA A 244 -15.93 11.84 -17.45
C ALA A 244 -14.40 11.74 -17.33
N ALA A 245 -13.70 11.64 -18.47
CA ALA A 245 -12.24 11.57 -18.49
C ALA A 245 -11.57 12.86 -17.99
N ALA A 246 -12.10 14.02 -18.36
CA ALA A 246 -11.59 15.31 -17.89
C ALA A 246 -11.80 15.47 -16.38
N ALA A 247 -13.01 15.22 -15.89
CA ALA A 247 -13.35 15.34 -14.48
C ALA A 247 -12.53 14.40 -13.60
N HIS A 248 -12.39 13.12 -14.01
CA HIS A 248 -11.56 12.14 -13.28
C HIS A 248 -10.09 12.58 -13.22
N TYR A 249 -9.51 13.03 -14.33
CA TYR A 249 -8.15 13.56 -14.36
C TYR A 249 -7.96 14.79 -13.45
N TRP A 250 -8.92 15.72 -13.45
CA TRP A 250 -8.89 16.88 -12.56
C TRP A 250 -8.98 16.49 -11.09
N GLY A 251 -9.83 15.52 -10.77
CA GLY A 251 -9.93 14.94 -9.44
C GLY A 251 -8.60 14.33 -8.97
N GLU A 252 -7.99 13.49 -9.80
CA GLU A 252 -6.67 12.90 -9.51
C GLU A 252 -5.61 13.99 -9.29
N ARG A 253 -5.61 15.04 -10.14
CA ARG A 253 -4.62 16.12 -10.12
C ARG A 253 -4.74 16.99 -8.87
N ASP A 254 -5.95 17.33 -8.44
CA ASP A 254 -6.15 18.14 -7.23
C ASP A 254 -5.77 17.37 -5.94
N ALA A 255 -5.93 16.04 -5.95
CA ALA A 255 -5.57 15.18 -4.83
C ALA A 255 -4.06 14.90 -4.73
N ALA A 256 -3.36 14.68 -5.85
CA ALA A 256 -1.98 14.16 -5.86
C ALA A 256 -0.89 15.05 -5.23
N GLY A 257 -1.22 16.29 -4.85
CA GLY A 257 -0.32 17.24 -4.19
C GLY A 257 -0.68 17.59 -2.76
N ARG A 258 -1.66 16.90 -2.15
CA ARG A 258 -2.15 17.20 -0.80
C ARG A 258 -1.98 15.99 0.12
N PRO A 259 -1.43 16.17 1.34
CA PRO A 259 -1.45 15.12 2.35
C PRO A 259 -2.88 14.71 2.67
N HIS A 260 -3.08 13.43 2.97
CA HIS A 260 -4.37 12.95 3.46
C HIS A 260 -4.63 13.54 4.85
N ARG A 261 -5.69 14.34 4.95
CA ARG A 261 -6.13 14.89 6.24
C ARG A 261 -6.81 13.78 7.03
N THR A 262 -6.31 13.50 8.23
CA THR A 262 -7.04 12.72 9.22
C THR A 262 -7.57 13.65 10.31
N ASN A 263 -8.76 13.36 10.84
CA ASN A 263 -9.31 14.01 12.03
C ASN A 263 -8.60 13.58 13.34
N ARG A 264 -7.45 12.88 13.25
CA ARG A 264 -6.67 12.50 14.42
C ARG A 264 -6.02 13.74 15.03
N ASN A 265 -6.32 13.94 16.31
CA ASN A 265 -5.91 15.11 17.10
C ASN A 265 -4.38 15.31 16.99
N PRO A 266 -3.88 16.45 16.47
CA PRO A 266 -2.44 16.74 16.36
C PRO A 266 -1.80 17.11 17.71
N LYS A 267 -2.40 16.69 18.84
CA LYS A 267 -2.02 17.14 20.19
C LYS A 267 -0.68 16.61 20.68
N HIS A 268 -0.08 15.63 20.01
CA HIS A 268 1.27 15.18 20.30
C HIS A 268 2.19 15.54 19.15
N SER A 269 3.29 16.25 19.44
CA SER A 269 4.34 16.49 18.45
C SER A 269 4.86 15.13 17.92
N SER A 270 5.42 15.07 16.71
CA SER A 270 6.07 13.85 16.20
C SER A 270 7.15 13.30 17.16
N ALA A 271 7.70 14.15 18.04
CA ALA A 271 8.69 13.79 19.05
C ALA A 271 8.09 12.99 20.24
N GLU A 272 6.81 13.17 20.59
CA GLU A 272 6.15 12.43 21.68
C GLU A 272 5.51 11.12 21.23
N ARG A 273 5.18 10.99 19.93
CA ARG A 273 4.43 9.84 19.40
C ARG A 273 5.25 8.54 19.26
N GLY A 274 6.57 8.64 19.29
CA GLY A 274 7.48 7.51 19.13
C GLY A 274 8.33 7.21 20.36
N SER A 275 8.36 8.04 21.39
CA SER A 275 9.25 7.84 22.53
C SER A 275 8.91 6.55 23.27
N ARG A 276 9.93 5.79 23.68
CA ARG A 276 9.73 4.62 24.54
C ARG A 276 8.98 5.00 25.84
N PRO A 277 8.26 4.05 26.46
CA PRO A 277 7.76 4.23 27.82
C PRO A 277 8.91 4.55 28.78
N ALA A 278 8.68 5.47 29.71
CA ALA A 278 9.66 5.81 30.73
C ALA A 278 10.07 4.56 31.54
N GLY A 279 11.38 4.33 31.72
CA GLY A 279 11.91 3.17 32.44
C GLY A 279 12.12 1.91 31.60
N ALA A 280 11.96 1.97 30.27
CA ALA A 280 12.27 0.84 29.39
C ALA A 280 13.78 0.52 29.27
N LEU A 281 14.64 1.46 29.63
CA LEU A 281 16.09 1.29 29.77
C LEU A 281 16.53 1.70 31.18
N SER A 282 17.70 1.23 31.63
CA SER A 282 18.33 1.79 32.81
C SER A 282 18.76 3.23 32.55
N ALA A 283 18.78 4.07 33.60
CA ALA A 283 19.23 5.46 33.49
C ALA A 283 20.64 5.57 32.87
N GLU A 284 21.52 4.62 33.18
CA GLU A 284 22.87 4.51 32.61
C GLU A 284 22.85 4.27 31.10
N ALA A 285 21.96 3.39 30.62
CA ALA A 285 21.81 3.10 29.20
C ALA A 285 21.20 4.28 28.44
N GLU A 286 20.21 4.98 29.02
CA GLU A 286 19.63 6.19 28.44
C GLU A 286 20.68 7.30 28.31
N GLN A 287 21.47 7.53 29.36
CA GLN A 287 22.55 8.51 29.35
C GLN A 287 23.61 8.17 28.29
N MET A 288 23.99 6.89 28.14
CA MET A 288 24.93 6.44 27.13
C MET A 288 24.41 6.71 25.71
N VAL A 289 23.14 6.40 25.43
CA VAL A 289 22.53 6.65 24.12
C VAL A 289 22.53 8.15 23.80
N GLU A 290 22.09 8.97 24.75
CA GLU A 290 22.02 10.43 24.56
C GLU A 290 23.42 11.02 24.34
N GLU A 291 24.42 10.58 25.10
CA GLU A 291 25.81 11.02 24.96
C GLU A 291 26.40 10.61 23.60
N THR A 292 26.11 9.40 23.13
CA THR A 292 26.54 8.89 21.82
C THR A 292 25.93 9.74 20.69
N ILE A 293 24.62 10.00 20.75
CA ILE A 293 23.91 10.85 19.78
C ILE A 293 24.47 12.27 19.80
N ARG A 294 24.71 12.83 20.99
CA ARG A 294 25.23 14.19 21.17
C ARG A 294 26.62 14.33 20.57
N LYS A 295 27.53 13.37 20.80
CA LYS A 295 28.88 13.35 20.21
C LYS A 295 28.82 13.29 18.69
N ALA A 296 28.08 12.31 18.13
CA ALA A 296 27.91 12.17 16.69
C ALA A 296 27.37 13.46 16.07
N GLY A 297 26.28 14.00 16.63
CA GLY A 297 25.64 15.22 16.16
C GLY A 297 26.57 16.44 16.21
N GLN A 298 27.30 16.63 17.31
CA GLN A 298 28.26 17.74 17.43
C GLN A 298 29.39 17.65 16.41
N THR A 299 29.96 16.46 16.19
CA THR A 299 30.99 16.26 15.16
C THR A 299 30.46 16.56 13.77
N LEU A 300 29.26 16.08 13.42
CA LEU A 300 28.65 16.38 12.13
C LEU A 300 28.36 17.88 11.94
N VAL A 301 27.90 18.57 12.97
CA VAL A 301 27.67 20.02 12.93
C VAL A 301 28.98 20.80 12.80
N GLN A 302 30.05 20.36 13.45
CA GLN A 302 31.38 20.99 13.30
C GLN A 302 31.94 20.83 11.89
N GLU A 303 31.80 19.64 11.29
CA GLU A 303 32.34 19.31 9.98
C GLU A 303 31.52 19.90 8.83
N MET A 304 30.19 19.89 8.96
CA MET A 304 29.25 20.14 7.85
C MET A 304 28.23 21.24 8.13
N GLY A 305 28.15 21.79 9.35
CA GLY A 305 27.05 22.66 9.78
C GLY A 305 26.86 23.91 8.92
N GLN A 306 27.95 24.50 8.39
CA GLN A 306 27.85 25.68 7.51
C GLN A 306 27.27 25.36 6.13
N GLN A 307 27.37 24.11 5.68
CA GLN A 307 26.85 23.62 4.41
C GLN A 307 25.41 23.11 4.54
N LEU A 308 24.94 22.85 5.76
CA LEU A 308 23.63 22.28 6.07
C LEU A 308 22.63 23.36 6.50
N GLN A 309 21.42 23.30 5.98
CA GLN A 309 20.27 24.08 6.45
C GLN A 309 19.59 23.41 7.65
N ALA A 310 19.68 22.07 7.72
CA ALA A 310 19.22 21.26 8.84
C ALA A 310 19.97 19.93 8.89
N LEU A 311 20.06 19.36 10.10
CA LEU A 311 20.58 18.03 10.38
C LEU A 311 19.56 17.26 11.20
N LEU A 312 19.07 16.15 10.65
CA LEU A 312 18.05 15.31 11.27
C LEU A 312 18.66 13.96 11.63
N LEU A 313 18.34 13.45 12.81
CA LEU A 313 18.52 12.05 13.17
C LEU A 313 17.19 11.31 12.95
N LEU A 314 17.24 10.25 12.14
CA LEU A 314 16.09 9.41 11.80
C LEU A 314 16.16 8.05 12.51
N GLY A 315 15.28 7.13 12.13
CA GLY A 315 15.29 5.76 12.60
C GLY A 315 14.85 5.63 14.07
N SER A 316 15.21 4.50 14.68
CA SER A 316 14.80 4.21 16.06
C SER A 316 15.37 5.21 17.06
N TYR A 317 16.60 5.69 16.88
CA TYR A 317 17.18 6.69 17.79
C TYR A 317 16.55 8.08 17.61
N GLY A 318 16.25 8.49 16.37
CA GLY A 318 15.52 9.74 16.11
C GLY A 318 14.12 9.75 16.75
N ALA A 319 13.50 8.57 16.85
CA ALA A 319 12.21 8.35 17.51
C ALA A 319 12.30 8.16 19.04
N GLY A 320 13.49 8.12 19.65
CA GLY A 320 13.64 7.79 21.08
C GLY A 320 13.39 6.32 21.41
N GLN A 321 13.54 5.43 20.43
CA GLN A 321 13.36 3.97 20.50
C GLN A 321 14.67 3.18 20.28
N GLY A 322 15.83 3.80 20.45
CA GLY A 322 17.15 3.21 20.15
C GLY A 322 17.55 2.03 21.05
N ALA A 323 17.80 0.84 20.50
CA ALA A 323 18.20 -0.34 21.28
C ALA A 323 19.66 -0.26 21.73
N VAL A 324 19.95 -0.88 22.88
CA VAL A 324 21.30 -1.00 23.44
C VAL A 324 21.64 -2.48 23.58
N GLU A 325 22.93 -2.78 23.49
CA GLU A 325 23.47 -4.12 23.67
C GLU A 325 24.67 -4.11 24.62
N LEU A 326 24.93 -5.25 25.25
CA LEU A 326 26.07 -5.43 26.13
C LEU A 326 27.20 -6.13 25.36
N HIS A 327 28.32 -5.44 25.17
CA HIS A 327 29.55 -6.01 24.62
C HIS A 327 30.54 -6.25 25.76
N GLY A 328 30.59 -7.50 26.25
CA GLY A 328 31.38 -7.86 27.42
C GLY A 328 30.79 -7.24 28.69
N ALA A 329 31.42 -6.17 29.20
CA ALA A 329 30.95 -5.40 30.36
C ALA A 329 30.55 -3.95 30.02
N ARG A 330 30.55 -3.56 28.74
CA ARG A 330 30.20 -2.22 28.29
C ARG A 330 28.88 -2.19 27.53
N LEU A 331 28.08 -1.17 27.80
CA LEU A 331 26.90 -0.83 27.02
C LEU A 331 27.31 -0.15 25.71
N ALA A 332 26.71 -0.58 24.61
CA ALA A 332 26.85 0.02 23.30
C ALA A 332 25.47 0.17 22.64
N ILE A 333 25.36 1.08 21.68
CA ILE A 333 24.13 1.19 20.87
C ILE A 333 24.08 0.02 19.88
N HIS A 334 22.89 -0.55 19.64
CA HIS A 334 22.74 -1.78 18.84
C HIS A 334 22.73 -1.54 17.32
N ASN A 335 22.04 -0.49 16.88
CA ASN A 335 21.96 -0.08 15.47
C ASN A 335 22.74 1.20 15.20
N ASP A 336 23.00 1.44 13.92
CA ASP A 336 23.65 2.64 13.38
C ASP A 336 22.80 3.90 13.61
N LEU A 337 23.47 5.07 13.64
CA LEU A 337 22.83 6.38 13.70
C LEU A 337 22.65 6.95 12.29
N ASP A 338 21.41 6.95 11.80
CA ASP A 338 21.05 7.46 10.48
C ASP A 338 20.78 8.97 10.48
N PHE A 339 21.74 9.77 10.00
CA PHE A 339 21.57 11.21 9.83
C PHE A 339 21.21 11.61 8.40
N VAL A 340 20.40 12.66 8.30
CA VAL A 340 20.07 13.33 7.04
C VAL A 340 20.44 14.80 7.12
N GLY A 341 21.33 15.22 6.22
CA GLY A 341 21.75 16.61 6.06
C GLY A 341 20.96 17.29 4.95
N VAL A 342 20.24 18.36 5.29
CA VAL A 342 19.43 19.14 4.34
C VAL A 342 20.30 20.24 3.74
N VAL A 343 20.33 20.33 2.41
CA VAL A 343 21.06 21.34 1.65
C VAL A 343 20.17 22.04 0.63
N GLY A 344 20.62 23.14 0.04
CA GLY A 344 19.76 24.00 -0.78
C GLY A 344 19.29 23.37 -2.10
N THR A 345 20.08 22.49 -2.74
CA THR A 345 19.73 21.96 -4.07
C THR A 345 20.18 20.50 -4.28
N GLU A 346 19.55 19.79 -5.23
CA GLU A 346 19.98 18.43 -5.62
C GLU A 346 21.41 18.39 -6.17
N ARG A 347 21.87 19.48 -6.81
CA ARG A 347 23.25 19.59 -7.31
C ARG A 347 24.22 19.63 -6.13
N GLN A 348 23.92 20.42 -5.12
CA GLN A 348 24.71 20.50 -3.89
C GLN A 348 24.70 19.15 -3.15
N ALA A 349 23.54 18.51 -3.02
CA ALA A 349 23.43 17.21 -2.37
C ALA A 349 24.31 16.14 -3.04
N ARG A 350 24.34 16.12 -4.38
CA ARG A 350 25.24 15.24 -5.14
C ARG A 350 26.72 15.57 -4.94
N ALA A 351 27.07 16.85 -4.94
CA ALA A 351 28.46 17.29 -4.77
C ALA A 351 29.02 16.96 -3.38
N LEU A 352 28.18 16.99 -2.34
CA LEU A 352 28.59 16.76 -0.96
C LEU A 352 28.61 15.30 -0.52
N ARG A 353 28.17 14.33 -1.35
CA ARG A 353 28.10 12.91 -0.94
C ARG A 353 29.42 12.38 -0.38
N GLY A 354 30.53 12.65 -1.05
CA GLY A 354 31.86 12.21 -0.57
C GLY A 354 32.26 12.87 0.75
N ALA A 355 31.99 14.17 0.90
CA ALA A 355 32.27 14.90 2.14
C ALA A 355 31.41 14.39 3.31
N CYS A 356 30.13 14.07 3.06
CA CYS A 356 29.25 13.47 4.06
C CYS A 356 29.76 12.11 4.55
N VAL A 357 30.29 11.26 3.67
CA VAL A 357 30.86 9.96 4.04
C VAL A 357 32.08 10.14 4.96
N GLU A 358 32.97 11.07 4.65
CA GLU A 358 34.12 11.35 5.52
C GLU A 358 33.72 11.96 6.87
N ALA A 359 32.73 12.87 6.87
CA ALA A 359 32.19 13.44 8.09
C ALA A 359 31.51 12.37 8.96
N ALA A 360 30.75 11.46 8.35
CA ALA A 360 30.12 10.32 9.00
C ALA A 360 31.17 9.37 9.61
N ARG A 361 32.28 9.11 8.91
CA ARG A 361 33.40 8.32 9.44
C ARG A 361 34.01 8.96 10.68
N ARG A 362 34.29 10.27 10.65
CA ARG A 362 34.81 11.00 11.81
C ARG A 362 33.82 11.04 12.98
N ALA A 363 32.53 11.22 12.69
CA ALA A 363 31.48 11.16 13.71
C ALA A 363 31.36 9.76 14.31
N SER A 364 31.58 8.71 13.51
CA SER A 364 31.60 7.33 14.01
C SER A 364 32.76 7.11 14.99
N ASP A 365 33.96 7.56 14.61
CA ASP A 365 35.16 7.49 15.45
C ASP A 365 34.95 8.24 16.79
N ALA A 366 34.32 9.42 16.76
CA ALA A 366 34.08 10.25 17.94
C ALA A 366 32.97 9.69 18.86
N ALA A 367 31.91 9.14 18.28
CA ALA A 367 30.78 8.60 19.02
C ALA A 367 31.04 7.17 19.53
N GLY A 368 31.99 6.45 18.94
CA GLY A 368 32.21 5.03 19.21
C GLY A 368 31.07 4.15 18.70
N ALA A 369 30.35 4.60 17.66
CA ALA A 369 29.21 3.92 17.06
C ALA A 369 29.14 4.21 15.56
N ALA A 370 28.57 3.33 14.76
CA ALA A 370 28.42 3.57 13.33
C ALA A 370 27.44 4.73 13.08
N VAL A 371 27.87 5.69 12.26
CA VAL A 371 27.10 6.88 11.87
C VAL A 371 27.05 6.91 10.35
N ASP A 372 25.85 7.12 9.81
CA ASP A 372 25.63 7.38 8.39
C ASP A 372 25.12 8.82 8.20
N LEU A 373 25.56 9.51 7.14
CA LEU A 373 25.08 10.85 6.78
C LEU A 373 24.69 10.93 5.29
N TRP A 374 23.42 11.21 5.04
CA TRP A 374 22.87 11.33 3.69
C TRP A 374 22.49 12.78 3.37
N PRO A 375 23.08 13.41 2.33
CA PRO A 375 22.67 14.74 1.91
C PRO A 375 21.39 14.71 1.04
N ILE A 376 20.42 15.57 1.35
CA ILE A 376 19.18 15.75 0.58
C ILE A 376 18.96 17.22 0.24
N ALA A 377 18.19 17.50 -0.82
CA ALA A 377 17.79 18.87 -1.15
C ALA A 377 16.58 19.32 -0.31
N VAL A 378 16.49 20.62 0.00
CA VAL A 378 15.33 21.21 0.70
C VAL A 378 14.00 20.98 -0.02
N ASP A 379 14.04 20.88 -1.36
CA ASP A 379 12.87 20.55 -2.19
C ASP A 379 12.27 19.18 -1.85
N GLU A 380 13.08 18.25 -1.33
CA GLU A 380 12.61 16.93 -0.91
C GLU A 380 11.73 17.00 0.35
N LEU A 381 12.08 17.87 1.31
CA LEU A 381 11.24 18.15 2.48
C LEU A 381 10.02 19.03 2.14
N SER A 382 10.14 19.85 1.09
CA SER A 382 9.03 20.67 0.58
C SER A 382 8.02 19.86 -0.22
N ARG A 383 8.41 18.69 -0.75
CA ARG A 383 7.54 17.75 -1.48
C ARG A 383 7.73 16.31 -0.99
N PRO A 384 7.41 16.02 0.27
CA PRO A 384 7.73 14.72 0.87
C PRO A 384 6.69 13.64 0.56
N LEU A 385 5.53 14.03 0.02
CA LEU A 385 4.42 13.15 -0.34
C LEU A 385 4.89 11.99 -1.23
N GLY A 386 4.38 10.80 -0.93
CA GLY A 386 4.68 9.60 -1.67
C GLY A 386 5.92 8.85 -1.22
N LYS A 387 6.82 9.44 -0.42
CA LYS A 387 8.09 8.82 -0.03
C LYS A 387 7.97 8.13 1.32
N LEU A 388 8.35 6.85 1.37
CA LEU A 388 8.27 6.06 2.60
C LEU A 388 9.11 6.65 3.72
N LEU A 389 10.32 7.15 3.42
CA LEU A 389 11.22 7.74 4.42
C LEU A 389 10.54 8.86 5.25
N TRP A 390 9.81 9.75 4.59
CA TRP A 390 9.19 10.90 5.25
C TRP A 390 7.91 10.55 5.97
N VAL A 391 7.12 9.61 5.43
CA VAL A 391 5.99 9.07 6.18
C VAL A 391 6.48 8.30 7.41
N ASP A 392 7.58 7.55 7.30
CA ASP A 392 8.19 6.86 8.42
C ASP A 392 8.66 7.83 9.49
N ALA A 393 9.35 8.90 9.11
CA ALA A 393 9.77 9.97 10.02
C ALA A 393 8.58 10.70 10.67
N SER A 394 7.49 10.94 9.91
CA SER A 394 6.25 11.55 10.42
C SER A 394 5.57 10.67 11.48
N VAL A 395 5.47 9.37 11.20
CA VAL A 395 4.76 8.41 12.05
C VAL A 395 5.59 8.01 13.26
N LYS A 396 6.87 7.65 13.06
CA LYS A 396 7.76 7.18 14.14
C LYS A 396 8.40 8.30 14.92
N GLY A 397 8.61 9.46 14.32
CA GLY A 397 9.37 10.55 14.89
C GLY A 397 10.78 10.68 14.32
N TYR A 398 11.37 11.85 14.57
CA TYR A 398 12.71 12.24 14.17
C TYR A 398 13.24 13.23 15.21
N ARG A 399 14.57 13.45 15.25
CA ARG A 399 15.20 14.47 16.08
C ARG A 399 15.91 15.51 15.22
N LEU A 400 15.55 16.78 15.36
CA LEU A 400 16.28 17.90 14.79
C LEU A 400 17.51 18.20 15.65
N VAL A 401 18.70 18.01 15.10
CA VAL A 401 19.98 18.22 15.80
C VAL A 401 20.54 19.62 15.54
N HIS A 402 20.31 20.16 14.35
CA HIS A 402 20.77 21.50 13.95
C HIS A 402 19.88 22.06 12.84
N GLY A 403 19.69 23.38 12.78
CA GLY A 403 19.00 24.08 11.69
C GLY A 403 17.60 24.58 12.02
N ASP A 404 16.88 25.01 10.98
CA ASP A 404 15.54 25.64 11.11
C ASP A 404 14.40 24.60 11.13
N PRO A 405 13.61 24.50 12.21
CA PRO A 405 12.46 23.60 12.28
C PRO A 405 11.36 23.91 11.25
N ALA A 406 11.29 25.14 10.71
CA ALA A 406 10.29 25.49 9.71
C ALA A 406 10.39 24.67 8.42
N LEU A 407 11.57 24.08 8.13
CA LEU A 407 11.79 23.20 6.99
C LEU A 407 11.04 21.86 7.11
N LEU A 408 10.57 21.50 8.32
CA LEU A 408 10.00 20.18 8.62
C LEU A 408 8.46 20.18 8.58
N ARG A 409 7.81 21.33 8.42
CA ARG A 409 6.33 21.43 8.36
C ARG A 409 5.71 20.52 7.32
N GLY A 410 6.41 20.27 6.21
CA GLY A 410 5.96 19.40 5.13
C GLY A 410 5.83 17.93 5.55
N ILE A 411 6.62 17.47 6.52
CA ILE A 411 6.64 16.07 6.96
C ILE A 411 5.77 15.82 8.20
N GLU A 412 5.44 16.83 9.01
CA GLU A 412 4.69 16.66 10.28
C GLU A 412 3.23 16.16 10.14
N CYS A 413 2.66 16.27 8.94
CA CYS A 413 1.25 15.95 8.68
C CYS A 413 1.04 14.71 7.81
N LEU A 414 2.11 13.96 7.53
CA LEU A 414 2.03 12.78 6.67
C LEU A 414 1.48 11.57 7.44
N VAL A 415 0.65 10.79 6.76
CA VAL A 415 0.03 9.58 7.29
C VAL A 415 0.41 8.35 6.44
N PRO A 416 0.20 7.11 6.94
CA PRO A 416 0.50 5.90 6.18
C PRO A 416 -0.08 5.89 4.75
N ARG A 417 -1.26 6.47 4.55
CA ARG A 417 -1.94 6.60 3.24
C ARG A 417 -1.15 7.42 2.21
N ASP A 418 -0.26 8.30 2.66
CA ASP A 418 0.55 9.16 1.79
C ASP A 418 1.74 8.43 1.13
N VAL A 419 2.05 7.18 1.53
CA VAL A 419 3.11 6.39 0.88
C VAL A 419 2.65 5.92 -0.49
N HIS A 420 3.39 6.24 -1.55
CA HIS A 420 3.09 5.73 -2.88
C HIS A 420 3.25 4.21 -2.94
N SER A 421 2.38 3.57 -3.73
CA SER A 421 2.40 2.10 -3.89
C SER A 421 3.78 1.58 -4.32
N GLU A 422 4.51 2.33 -5.14
CA GLU A 422 5.86 2.00 -5.62
C GLU A 422 6.90 1.90 -4.51
N GLU A 423 6.78 2.70 -3.44
CA GLU A 423 7.70 2.64 -2.30
C GLU A 423 7.50 1.34 -1.50
N ILE A 424 6.25 0.89 -1.36
CA ILE A 424 5.92 -0.40 -0.74
C ILE A 424 6.55 -1.54 -1.57
N GLY A 425 6.42 -1.48 -2.90
CA GLY A 425 7.07 -2.45 -3.80
C GLY A 425 8.60 -2.42 -3.69
N ARG A 426 9.21 -1.23 -3.59
CA ARG A 426 10.67 -1.08 -3.39
C ARG A 426 11.12 -1.69 -2.06
N LEU A 427 10.37 -1.45 -0.98
CA LEU A 427 10.67 -1.99 0.35
C LEU A 427 10.77 -3.52 0.28
N VAL A 428 9.75 -4.18 -0.27
CA VAL A 428 9.67 -5.64 -0.34
C VAL A 428 10.69 -6.23 -1.31
N VAL A 429 10.88 -5.62 -2.48
CA VAL A 429 11.91 -6.04 -3.47
C VAL A 429 13.32 -5.94 -2.88
N ASN A 430 13.64 -4.84 -2.19
CA ASN A 430 14.96 -4.65 -1.60
C ASN A 430 15.27 -5.71 -0.54
N ARG A 431 14.26 -6.23 0.16
CA ARG A 431 14.46 -7.35 1.09
C ARG A 431 14.61 -8.69 0.39
N ALA A 432 13.86 -8.93 -0.69
CA ALA A 432 14.10 -10.10 -1.54
C ALA A 432 15.54 -10.10 -2.07
N THR A 433 16.10 -8.94 -2.43
CA THR A 433 17.52 -8.84 -2.83
C THR A 433 18.46 -9.31 -1.71
N GLY A 434 18.21 -8.93 -0.46
CA GLY A 434 19.02 -9.40 0.68
C GLY A 434 18.96 -10.92 0.86
N VAL A 435 17.76 -11.50 0.80
CA VAL A 435 17.55 -12.95 0.88
C VAL A 435 18.26 -13.67 -0.28
N ALA A 436 18.13 -13.17 -1.51
CA ALA A 436 18.85 -13.69 -2.67
C ALA A 436 20.36 -13.69 -2.48
N LEU A 437 20.94 -12.59 -1.97
CA LEU A 437 22.39 -12.49 -1.75
C LEU A 437 22.88 -13.50 -0.73
N SER A 438 22.18 -13.69 0.39
CA SER A 438 22.59 -14.69 1.39
C SER A 438 22.48 -16.11 0.86
N ARG A 439 21.45 -16.40 0.05
CA ARG A 439 21.29 -17.71 -0.57
C ARG A 439 22.41 -18.03 -1.57
N LEU A 440 22.81 -17.04 -2.38
CA LEU A 440 23.93 -17.15 -3.31
C LEU A 440 25.28 -17.31 -2.59
N ALA A 441 25.47 -16.62 -1.46
CA ALA A 441 26.69 -16.74 -0.65
C ALA A 441 26.83 -18.14 -0.03
N PHE A 442 25.75 -18.72 0.51
CA PHE A 442 25.77 -20.12 0.98
C PHE A 442 26.11 -21.10 -0.15
N ASP A 443 25.53 -20.92 -1.34
CA ASP A 443 25.83 -21.76 -2.50
C ASP A 443 27.29 -21.63 -2.97
N ALA A 444 27.89 -20.46 -2.78
CA ALA A 444 29.30 -20.20 -3.04
C ALA A 444 30.26 -20.67 -1.92
N GLY A 445 29.74 -21.21 -0.80
CA GLY A 445 30.54 -21.67 0.34
C GLY A 445 31.09 -20.54 1.23
N GLU A 446 30.47 -19.36 1.22
CA GLU A 446 30.86 -18.22 2.06
C GLU A 446 30.19 -18.28 3.45
N PRO A 447 30.89 -17.93 4.56
CA PRO A 447 30.30 -17.86 5.90
C PRO A 447 29.32 -16.68 6.00
N GLU A 448 28.02 -16.97 6.10
CA GLU A 448 26.94 -15.99 5.90
C GLU A 448 25.85 -16.08 6.99
N GLU A 449 25.99 -16.91 8.02
CA GLU A 449 24.97 -17.22 9.06
C GLU A 449 24.35 -15.97 9.69
N LYS A 450 25.22 -15.06 10.17
CA LYS A 450 24.81 -13.80 10.81
C LYS A 450 24.14 -12.85 9.82
N ARG A 451 24.56 -12.85 8.55
CA ARG A 451 24.00 -11.95 7.52
C ARG A 451 22.67 -12.50 6.99
N ALA A 452 22.55 -13.80 6.80
CA ALA A 452 21.31 -14.49 6.45
C ALA A 452 20.22 -14.30 7.52
N THR A 453 20.56 -14.51 8.80
CA THR A 453 19.64 -14.25 9.93
C THR A 453 19.11 -12.82 9.89
N ARG A 454 20.00 -11.83 9.69
CA ARG A 454 19.59 -10.42 9.58
C ARG A 454 18.76 -10.13 8.33
N HIS A 455 19.07 -10.71 7.18
CA HIS A 455 18.32 -10.50 5.96
C HIS A 455 16.91 -11.07 6.04
N LEU A 456 16.74 -12.28 6.59
CA LEU A 456 15.43 -12.89 6.81
C LEU A 456 14.61 -12.10 7.84
N ALA A 457 15.22 -11.68 8.95
CA ALA A 457 14.53 -10.83 9.93
C ALA A 457 14.09 -9.49 9.32
N LYS A 458 14.95 -8.87 8.50
CA LYS A 458 14.61 -7.64 7.75
C LYS A 458 13.52 -7.89 6.71
N ALA A 459 13.46 -9.08 6.10
CA ALA A 459 12.41 -9.45 5.15
C ALA A 459 11.04 -9.55 5.82
N TRP A 460 10.94 -10.25 6.95
CA TRP A 460 9.70 -10.34 7.72
C TRP A 460 9.21 -8.98 8.21
N VAL A 461 10.11 -8.15 8.77
CA VAL A 461 9.74 -6.79 9.19
C VAL A 461 9.22 -5.97 8.02
N ALA A 462 9.87 -6.04 6.86
CA ALA A 462 9.41 -5.29 5.68
C ALA A 462 8.08 -5.79 5.12
N LEU A 463 7.82 -7.10 5.14
CA LEU A 463 6.54 -7.67 4.71
C LEU A 463 5.41 -7.24 5.66
N GLY A 464 5.65 -7.25 6.97
CA GLY A 464 4.69 -6.74 7.95
C GLY A 464 4.43 -5.25 7.81
N ASP A 465 5.50 -4.44 7.71
CA ASP A 465 5.38 -2.99 7.47
C ASP A 465 4.63 -2.72 6.15
N ALA A 466 4.92 -3.46 5.07
CA ALA A 466 4.21 -3.34 3.78
C ALA A 466 2.72 -3.71 3.87
N LEU A 467 2.38 -4.76 4.62
CA LEU A 467 0.99 -5.15 4.85
C LEU A 467 0.24 -4.07 5.63
N LEU A 468 0.80 -3.58 6.73
CA LEU A 468 0.21 -2.53 7.56
C LEU A 468 0.05 -1.21 6.79
N LEU A 469 1.04 -0.84 5.99
CA LEU A 469 0.95 0.30 5.08
C LEU A 469 -0.20 0.12 4.10
N SER A 470 -0.38 -1.07 3.52
CA SER A 470 -1.44 -1.35 2.53
C SER A 470 -2.86 -1.22 3.10
N VAL A 471 -3.03 -1.30 4.43
CA VAL A 471 -4.33 -1.16 5.10
C VAL A 471 -4.46 0.08 5.99
N ASP A 472 -3.51 1.02 5.92
CA ASP A 472 -3.46 2.25 6.73
C ASP A 472 -3.36 2.03 8.25
N ARG A 473 -2.74 0.92 8.65
CA ARG A 473 -2.55 0.53 10.05
C ARG A 473 -1.08 0.51 10.45
N TYR A 474 -0.26 1.37 9.83
CA TYR A 474 1.15 1.48 10.16
C TYR A 474 1.36 2.39 11.38
N HIS A 475 1.87 1.80 12.46
CA HIS A 475 2.05 2.44 13.77
C HIS A 475 3.52 2.77 14.07
N ALA A 476 3.76 3.69 15.00
CA ALA A 476 5.11 4.13 15.37
C ALA A 476 5.91 2.98 16.03
N HIS A 477 5.30 2.34 17.02
CA HIS A 477 5.97 1.34 17.84
C HIS A 477 5.93 -0.05 17.19
N PRO A 478 7.04 -0.82 17.20
CA PRO A 478 7.05 -2.20 16.71
C PRO A 478 6.04 -3.11 17.42
N ALA A 479 5.80 -2.91 18.73
CA ALA A 479 4.85 -3.69 19.50
C ALA A 479 3.40 -3.49 19.02
N GLU A 480 2.97 -2.23 18.82
CA GLU A 480 1.65 -1.91 18.25
C GLU A 480 1.49 -2.48 16.84
N ARG A 481 2.54 -2.44 16.03
CA ARG A 481 2.56 -3.06 14.70
C ARG A 481 2.40 -4.58 14.77
N SER A 482 3.06 -5.22 15.73
CA SER A 482 2.94 -6.67 15.97
C SER A 482 1.53 -7.05 16.41
N GLU A 483 0.95 -6.32 17.37
CA GLU A 483 -0.43 -6.53 17.84
C GLU A 483 -1.44 -6.37 16.69
N GLU A 484 -1.28 -5.32 15.88
CA GLU A 484 -2.15 -5.09 14.74
C GLU A 484 -2.02 -6.17 13.66
N LEU A 485 -0.81 -6.68 13.40
CA LEU A 485 -0.63 -7.82 12.49
C LEU A 485 -1.35 -9.09 12.99
N HIS A 486 -1.30 -9.36 14.30
CA HIS A 486 -2.05 -10.45 14.92
C HIS A 486 -3.56 -10.22 14.88
N ARG A 487 -4.02 -8.98 15.04
CA ARG A 487 -5.43 -8.63 14.83
C ARG A 487 -5.86 -8.88 13.38
N LEU A 488 -5.03 -8.52 12.40
CA LEU A 488 -5.29 -8.75 10.98
C LEU A 488 -5.28 -10.25 10.63
N SER A 489 -4.48 -11.09 11.31
CA SER A 489 -4.44 -12.53 11.04
C SER A 489 -5.77 -13.23 11.33
N ALA A 490 -6.61 -12.64 12.21
CA ALA A 490 -7.94 -13.13 12.53
C ALA A 490 -8.91 -13.14 11.33
N VAL A 491 -8.58 -12.49 10.20
CA VAL A 491 -9.34 -12.63 8.94
C VAL A 491 -9.23 -14.03 8.32
N GLY A 492 -8.25 -14.83 8.75
CA GLY A 492 -8.10 -16.24 8.37
C GLY A 492 -7.18 -16.54 7.19
N ALA A 493 -6.47 -15.54 6.65
CA ALA A 493 -5.49 -15.77 5.58
C ALA A 493 -4.14 -16.27 6.13
N SER A 494 -3.70 -17.45 5.69
CA SER A 494 -2.46 -18.14 6.11
C SER A 494 -1.21 -17.25 6.08
N PHE A 495 -1.02 -16.51 4.99
CA PHE A 495 0.14 -15.66 4.83
C PHE A 495 0.15 -14.48 5.82
N VAL A 496 -1.02 -13.99 6.25
CA VAL A 496 -1.11 -12.90 7.23
C VAL A 496 -0.66 -13.38 8.61
N ALA A 497 -1.08 -14.57 9.02
CA ALA A 497 -0.60 -15.22 10.24
C ALA A 497 0.92 -15.45 10.19
N SER A 498 1.43 -15.97 9.06
CA SER A 498 2.87 -16.15 8.85
C SER A 498 3.66 -14.85 8.95
N VAL A 499 3.11 -13.75 8.41
CA VAL A 499 3.70 -12.41 8.53
C VAL A 499 3.68 -11.93 9.97
N ALA A 500 2.59 -12.11 10.71
CA ALA A 500 2.50 -11.73 12.12
C ALA A 500 3.57 -12.44 12.96
N ASP A 501 3.64 -13.78 12.89
CA ASP A 501 4.61 -14.60 13.62
C ASP A 501 6.05 -14.30 13.20
N GLY A 502 6.28 -14.12 11.90
CA GLY A 502 7.58 -13.75 11.35
C GLY A 502 8.04 -12.37 11.82
N TYR A 503 7.12 -11.39 11.85
CA TYR A 503 7.38 -10.03 12.30
C TYR A 503 7.72 -9.99 13.78
N GLU A 504 6.90 -10.62 14.63
CA GLU A 504 7.10 -10.67 16.08
C GLU A 504 8.48 -11.25 16.44
N ARG A 505 8.80 -12.43 15.89
CA ARG A 505 10.12 -13.06 16.08
C ARG A 505 11.26 -12.17 15.61
N SER A 506 11.09 -11.49 14.48
CA SER A 506 12.12 -10.61 13.91
C SER A 506 12.32 -9.33 14.71
N VAL A 507 11.26 -8.80 15.34
CA VAL A 507 11.36 -7.68 16.27
C VAL A 507 12.05 -8.12 17.56
N ALA A 508 11.72 -9.31 18.09
CA ALA A 508 12.39 -9.88 19.25
C ALA A 508 13.90 -10.09 18.99
N LEU A 509 14.29 -10.58 17.81
CA LEU A 509 15.70 -10.72 17.40
C LEU A 509 16.46 -9.38 17.34
N ARG A 510 15.78 -8.26 17.06
CA ARG A 510 16.40 -6.92 17.14
C ARG A 510 16.62 -6.45 18.56
N ALA A 511 15.81 -6.92 19.51
CA ALA A 511 15.98 -6.61 20.92
C ALA A 511 17.06 -7.49 21.57
N GLN A 512 17.17 -8.75 21.13
CA GLN A 512 18.17 -9.72 21.60
C GLN A 512 18.77 -10.47 20.41
N PRO A 513 19.94 -10.02 19.90
CA PRO A 513 20.55 -10.59 18.71
C PRO A 513 21.13 -11.98 19.01
N VAL A 514 20.44 -13.02 18.56
CA VAL A 514 20.94 -14.40 18.58
C VAL A 514 21.05 -14.89 17.14
N VAL A 515 22.17 -15.52 16.79
CA VAL A 515 22.30 -16.21 15.50
C VAL A 515 21.40 -17.45 15.55
N SER A 516 20.31 -17.43 14.79
CA SER A 516 19.33 -18.51 14.78
C SER A 516 19.45 -19.43 13.57
N LEU A 517 20.23 -19.05 12.56
CA LEU A 517 20.41 -19.82 11.33
C LEU A 517 21.89 -20.09 11.09
N THR A 518 22.20 -21.36 10.82
CA THR A 518 23.55 -21.91 10.66
C THR A 518 23.74 -22.65 9.34
N SER A 519 22.67 -22.91 8.57
CA SER A 519 22.78 -23.65 7.30
C SER A 519 21.89 -23.08 6.18
N ARG A 520 22.22 -23.47 4.94
CA ARG A 520 21.38 -23.19 3.76
C ARG A 520 19.98 -23.79 3.91
N GLU A 521 19.87 -25.00 4.44
CA GLU A 521 18.60 -25.73 4.58
C GLU A 521 17.60 -24.97 5.45
N GLU A 522 18.07 -24.32 6.51
CA GLU A 522 17.22 -23.49 7.38
C GLU A 522 16.75 -22.22 6.68
N VAL A 523 17.59 -21.62 5.82
CA VAL A 523 17.18 -20.49 4.96
C VAL A 523 16.10 -20.95 3.98
N GLU A 524 16.33 -22.05 3.26
CA GLU A 524 15.38 -22.62 2.28
C GLU A 524 14.04 -22.95 2.95
N GLY A 525 14.05 -23.51 4.17
CA GLY A 525 12.85 -23.80 4.96
C GLY A 525 12.02 -22.56 5.33
N ALA A 526 12.63 -21.38 5.38
CA ALA A 526 11.95 -20.12 5.66
C ALA A 526 11.38 -19.42 4.41
N LEU A 527 11.73 -19.87 3.19
CA LEU A 527 11.40 -19.14 1.96
C LEU A 527 9.94 -19.27 1.55
N GLN A 528 9.31 -20.42 1.78
CA GLN A 528 7.95 -20.66 1.28
C GLN A 528 6.91 -19.69 1.89
N PRO A 529 6.86 -19.48 3.22
CA PRO A 529 5.97 -18.47 3.81
C PRO A 529 6.32 -17.03 3.38
N LEU A 530 7.61 -16.72 3.22
CA LEU A 530 8.05 -15.41 2.72
C LEU A 530 7.59 -15.17 1.29
N TRP A 531 7.70 -16.17 0.42
CA TRP A 531 7.23 -16.13 -0.95
C TRP A 531 5.72 -15.91 -0.99
N GLU A 532 4.95 -16.66 -0.20
CA GLU A 532 3.49 -16.52 -0.12
C GLU A 532 3.07 -15.10 0.27
N ALA A 533 3.73 -14.51 1.28
CA ALA A 533 3.50 -13.12 1.67
C ALA A 533 3.90 -12.13 0.54
N PHE A 534 5.09 -12.31 -0.05
CA PHE A 534 5.60 -11.48 -1.14
C PHE A 534 4.63 -11.45 -2.32
N ARG A 535 4.20 -12.62 -2.83
CA ARG A 535 3.35 -12.71 -4.02
C ARG A 535 1.96 -12.13 -3.80
N ASN A 536 1.41 -12.23 -2.58
CA ASN A 536 0.09 -11.69 -2.25
C ASN A 536 0.13 -10.16 -2.16
N LEU A 537 1.16 -9.59 -1.51
CA LEU A 537 1.37 -8.14 -1.48
C LEU A 537 1.61 -7.56 -2.87
N GLU A 538 2.45 -8.21 -3.69
CA GLU A 538 2.70 -7.79 -5.08
C GLU A 538 1.44 -7.90 -5.94
N SER A 539 0.64 -8.96 -5.79
CA SER A 539 -0.65 -9.13 -6.44
C SER A 539 -1.61 -7.98 -6.12
N HIS A 540 -1.72 -7.64 -4.82
CA HIS A 540 -2.55 -6.54 -4.35
C HIS A 540 -2.08 -5.20 -4.94
N ARG A 541 -0.78 -4.89 -4.82
CA ARG A 541 -0.16 -3.65 -5.29
C ARG A 541 -0.28 -3.45 -6.81
N LEU A 542 -0.06 -4.51 -7.58
CA LEU A 542 -0.11 -4.46 -9.04
C LEU A 542 -1.53 -4.56 -9.60
N GLY A 543 -2.50 -5.01 -8.80
CA GLY A 543 -3.86 -5.25 -9.26
C GLY A 543 -3.99 -6.47 -10.18
N GLU A 544 -3.06 -7.42 -10.09
CA GLU A 544 -2.96 -8.61 -10.92
C GLU A 544 -3.18 -9.87 -10.09
N PRO A 545 -3.57 -11.02 -10.67
CA PRO A 545 -3.54 -12.30 -9.96
C PRO A 545 -2.15 -12.60 -9.39
N ALA A 546 -2.10 -13.24 -8.22
CA ALA A 546 -0.83 -13.65 -7.62
C ALA A 546 -0.11 -14.64 -8.53
N ALA A 547 1.18 -14.38 -8.76
CA ALA A 547 2.00 -15.26 -9.57
C ALA A 547 2.08 -16.65 -8.92
N PRO A 548 1.85 -17.74 -9.66
CA PRO A 548 1.84 -19.09 -9.10
C PRO A 548 3.18 -19.47 -8.48
N ASP A 549 4.29 -19.00 -9.06
CA ASP A 549 5.65 -19.29 -8.65
C ASP A 549 6.59 -18.10 -8.97
N PRO A 550 7.82 -18.10 -8.40
CA PRO A 550 8.81 -17.02 -8.63
C PRO A 550 9.18 -16.86 -10.11
N TRP A 551 9.20 -17.96 -10.87
CA TRP A 551 9.48 -17.98 -12.29
C TRP A 551 8.43 -17.19 -13.10
N ALA A 552 7.15 -17.40 -12.83
CA ALA A 552 6.03 -16.70 -13.46
C ALA A 552 6.05 -15.20 -13.11
N TYR A 553 6.39 -14.84 -11.86
CA TYR A 553 6.58 -13.45 -11.47
C TYR A 553 7.73 -12.79 -12.26
N ALA A 554 8.87 -13.47 -12.35
CA ALA A 554 10.05 -12.98 -13.04
C ALA A 554 9.83 -12.80 -14.56
N GLN A 555 8.96 -13.62 -15.16
CA GLN A 555 8.65 -13.60 -16.58
C GLN A 555 7.40 -12.79 -16.97
N ALA A 556 6.61 -12.31 -15.99
CA ALA A 556 5.37 -11.60 -16.25
C ALA A 556 5.53 -10.47 -17.28
N ALA A 557 4.64 -10.40 -18.29
CA ALA A 557 4.72 -9.39 -19.35
C ALA A 557 4.56 -7.97 -18.79
N SER A 558 3.72 -7.80 -17.77
CA SER A 558 3.43 -6.52 -17.14
C SER A 558 4.57 -5.99 -16.28
N ARG A 559 4.63 -4.66 -16.18
CA ARG A 559 5.67 -3.93 -15.45
C ARG A 559 5.50 -4.10 -13.94
N ARG A 560 6.58 -4.37 -13.21
CA ARG A 560 6.60 -4.46 -11.74
C ARG A 560 6.62 -3.07 -11.10
N PHE A 561 7.17 -2.06 -11.79
CA PHE A 561 7.12 -0.64 -11.43
C PHE A 561 6.46 0.17 -12.56
N PRO A 562 5.12 0.01 -12.72
CA PRO A 562 4.38 0.68 -13.79
C PRO A 562 4.39 2.21 -13.63
N ARG A 563 4.62 2.74 -12.43
CA ARG A 563 4.92 4.16 -12.18
C ARG A 563 6.28 4.27 -11.50
N MET A 564 6.94 5.38 -11.75
CA MET A 564 8.24 5.78 -11.22
C MET A 564 8.19 7.30 -11.22
N GLY A 565 7.46 7.85 -10.23
CA GLY A 565 7.19 9.29 -10.14
C GLY A 565 8.40 10.08 -9.66
N ASP A 566 9.29 9.41 -8.94
CA ASP A 566 10.57 9.90 -8.43
C ASP A 566 11.68 9.95 -9.49
N VAL A 567 11.49 9.28 -10.64
CA VAL A 567 12.47 9.25 -11.73
C VAL A 567 12.07 10.21 -12.84
N HIS A 568 12.98 11.11 -13.21
CA HIS A 568 12.79 12.04 -14.33
C HIS A 568 12.39 11.28 -15.62
N PRO A 569 11.42 11.75 -16.43
CA PRO A 569 10.91 11.01 -17.59
C PRO A 569 11.99 10.55 -18.58
N VAL A 570 13.01 11.39 -18.85
CA VAL A 570 14.14 11.04 -19.72
C VAL A 570 15.00 9.94 -19.10
N ALA A 571 15.31 10.04 -17.80
CA ALA A 571 16.08 9.01 -17.10
C ALA A 571 15.32 7.68 -17.05
N ARG A 572 14.00 7.74 -16.90
CA ARG A 572 13.14 6.55 -16.97
C ARG A 572 13.16 5.88 -18.35
N ALA A 573 13.20 6.68 -19.42
CA ALA A 573 13.23 6.18 -20.80
C ALA A 573 14.61 5.64 -21.21
N LEU A 574 15.70 6.30 -20.78
CA LEU A 574 17.06 5.96 -21.18
C LEU A 574 17.82 5.12 -20.14
N GLY A 575 17.28 4.95 -18.93
CA GLY A 575 17.96 4.30 -17.81
C GLY A 575 18.39 2.86 -18.13
N GLY A 576 17.54 2.10 -18.82
CA GLY A 576 17.87 0.74 -19.27
C GLY A 576 19.00 0.71 -20.30
N VAL A 577 18.97 1.63 -21.28
CA VAL A 577 20.05 1.79 -22.27
C VAL A 577 21.37 2.17 -21.60
N LYS A 578 21.34 3.12 -20.64
CA LYS A 578 22.52 3.53 -19.88
C LYS A 578 23.09 2.36 -19.08
N ALA A 579 22.24 1.62 -18.36
CA ALA A 579 22.66 0.47 -17.57
C ALA A 579 23.24 -0.66 -18.43
N ALA A 580 22.63 -0.94 -19.59
CA ALA A 580 23.14 -1.93 -20.54
C ALA A 580 24.51 -1.52 -21.12
N ARG A 581 24.70 -0.24 -21.44
CA ARG A 581 25.98 0.30 -21.90
C ARG A 581 27.10 0.16 -20.87
N HIS A 582 26.78 0.25 -19.58
CA HIS A 582 27.74 0.03 -18.50
C HIS A 582 27.87 -1.45 -18.07
N GLY A 583 27.25 -2.38 -18.80
CA GLY A 583 27.36 -3.82 -18.52
C GLY A 583 26.64 -4.26 -17.23
N VAL A 584 25.68 -3.46 -16.74
CA VAL A 584 24.93 -3.73 -15.50
C VAL A 584 23.67 -4.57 -15.78
N MET A 585 23.22 -4.60 -17.04
CA MET A 585 22.11 -5.43 -17.50
C MET A 585 22.25 -5.84 -18.96
N SER A 586 21.45 -6.82 -19.39
CA SER A 586 21.42 -7.27 -20.78
C SER A 586 20.80 -6.26 -21.74
N TRP A 587 21.40 -6.10 -22.93
CA TRP A 587 20.84 -5.30 -24.03
C TRP A 587 19.45 -5.77 -24.47
N ARG A 588 19.12 -7.06 -24.28
CA ARG A 588 17.78 -7.60 -24.56
C ARG A 588 16.68 -6.96 -23.72
N HIS A 589 17.05 -6.35 -22.60
CA HIS A 589 16.14 -5.73 -21.65
C HIS A 589 16.34 -4.22 -21.51
N ALA A 590 17.10 -3.58 -22.42
CA ALA A 590 17.40 -2.14 -22.35
C ALA A 590 16.16 -1.22 -22.43
N TRP A 591 15.01 -1.74 -22.90
CA TRP A 591 13.73 -1.04 -22.89
C TRP A 591 13.03 -1.02 -21.50
N ARG A 592 13.57 -1.77 -20.53
CA ARG A 592 13.12 -1.80 -19.13
C ARG A 592 14.06 -0.97 -18.26
N HIS A 593 13.50 -0.37 -17.22
CA HIS A 593 14.29 0.35 -16.22
C HIS A 593 15.06 -0.64 -15.32
N PRO A 594 16.25 -0.29 -14.79
CA PRO A 594 17.01 -1.13 -13.85
C PRO A 594 16.20 -1.72 -12.69
N ARG A 595 15.33 -0.92 -12.08
CA ARG A 595 14.40 -1.37 -11.00
C ARG A 595 13.49 -2.53 -11.40
N GLU A 596 13.07 -2.60 -12.66
CA GLU A 596 12.25 -3.72 -13.16
C GLU A 596 13.05 -5.02 -13.19
N ILE A 597 14.32 -4.92 -13.59
CA ILE A 597 15.22 -6.07 -13.67
C ILE A 597 15.63 -6.52 -12.27
N LEU A 598 15.91 -5.57 -11.37
CA LEU A 598 16.23 -5.86 -9.99
C LEU A 598 15.09 -6.62 -9.30
N ALA A 599 13.84 -6.17 -9.46
CA ALA A 599 12.68 -6.87 -8.89
C ALA A 599 12.54 -8.31 -9.40
N ARG A 600 12.73 -8.53 -10.70
CA ARG A 600 12.59 -9.86 -11.32
C ARG A 600 13.70 -10.79 -10.88
N ALA A 601 14.95 -10.33 -10.96
CA ALA A 601 16.11 -11.12 -10.57
C ALA A 601 16.09 -11.42 -9.07
N SER A 602 15.77 -10.42 -8.23
CA SER A 602 15.73 -10.61 -6.77
C SER A 602 14.68 -11.61 -6.35
N ALA A 603 13.44 -11.50 -6.85
CA ALA A 603 12.38 -12.45 -6.50
C ALA A 603 12.71 -13.87 -6.98
N LEU A 604 13.26 -14.00 -8.20
CA LEU A 604 13.65 -15.29 -8.74
C LEU A 604 14.74 -15.95 -7.89
N LEU A 605 15.84 -15.24 -7.63
CA LEU A 605 16.97 -15.76 -6.87
C LEU A 605 16.62 -16.02 -5.39
N ALA A 606 15.74 -15.20 -4.82
CA ALA A 606 15.33 -15.33 -3.42
C ALA A 606 14.43 -16.55 -3.19
N PHE A 607 13.53 -16.88 -4.13
CA PHE A 607 12.41 -17.78 -3.82
C PHE A 607 12.31 -19.01 -4.72
N GLU A 608 13.00 -19.07 -5.87
CA GLU A 608 12.93 -20.24 -6.76
C GLU A 608 13.67 -21.45 -6.16
N PRO A 609 13.02 -22.60 -5.89
CA PRO A 609 13.70 -23.74 -5.26
C PRO A 609 14.92 -24.24 -6.03
N ASP A 610 14.87 -24.25 -7.36
CA ASP A 610 16.01 -24.59 -8.22
C ASP A 610 16.94 -23.37 -8.41
N LEU A 611 17.87 -23.19 -7.46
CA LEU A 611 18.82 -22.07 -7.49
C LEU A 611 19.72 -22.06 -8.75
N PRO A 612 20.30 -23.19 -9.23
CA PRO A 612 21.06 -23.18 -10.48
C PRO A 612 20.26 -22.66 -11.68
N ARG A 613 18.99 -23.09 -11.82
CA ARG A 613 18.09 -22.57 -12.85
C ARG A 613 17.78 -21.09 -12.65
N ALA A 614 17.58 -20.66 -11.40
CA ALA A 614 17.38 -19.25 -11.07
C ALA A 614 18.60 -18.40 -11.45
N CYS A 615 19.82 -18.87 -11.15
CA CYS A 615 21.08 -18.22 -11.51
C CYS A 615 21.25 -18.10 -13.02
N ALA A 616 20.96 -19.16 -13.79
CA ALA A 616 21.02 -19.11 -15.25
C ALA A 616 20.08 -18.04 -15.83
N GLN A 617 18.84 -18.00 -15.36
CA GLN A 617 17.85 -17.03 -15.82
C GLN A 617 18.14 -15.60 -15.34
N ALA A 618 18.61 -15.43 -14.10
CA ALA A 618 19.05 -14.14 -13.59
C ALA A 618 20.29 -13.63 -14.36
N GLY A 619 21.21 -14.51 -14.73
CA GLY A 619 22.34 -14.20 -15.62
C GLY A 619 21.89 -13.59 -16.94
N LEU A 620 20.85 -14.15 -17.57
CA LEU A 620 20.26 -13.58 -18.79
C LEU A 620 19.67 -12.18 -18.59
N LEU A 621 19.01 -11.93 -17.45
CA LEU A 621 18.47 -10.62 -17.08
C LEU A 621 19.58 -9.59 -16.86
N LEU A 622 20.63 -10.00 -16.14
CA LEU A 622 21.77 -9.16 -15.75
C LEU A 622 22.83 -9.01 -16.85
N GLY A 623 22.75 -9.80 -17.93
CA GLY A 623 23.75 -9.78 -19.01
C GLY A 623 25.06 -10.46 -18.65
N ILE A 624 25.01 -11.44 -17.74
CA ILE A 624 26.17 -12.17 -17.23
C ILE A 624 26.21 -13.54 -17.91
N ARG A 625 27.37 -13.90 -18.47
CA ARG A 625 27.56 -15.20 -19.17
C ARG A 625 27.86 -16.33 -18.21
N ASP A 626 28.65 -16.05 -17.18
CA ASP A 626 28.93 -17.00 -16.11
C ASP A 626 27.78 -16.97 -15.09
N ALA A 627 26.98 -18.04 -15.08
CA ALA A 627 25.84 -18.20 -14.18
C ALA A 627 26.22 -18.76 -12.81
N SER A 628 27.50 -18.72 -12.41
CA SER A 628 27.91 -19.05 -11.04
C SER A 628 27.27 -18.11 -10.02
N SER A 629 26.99 -18.63 -8.82
CA SER A 629 26.35 -17.87 -7.74
C SER A 629 27.14 -16.61 -7.36
N THR A 630 28.47 -16.69 -7.35
CA THR A 630 29.35 -15.54 -7.11
C THR A 630 29.23 -14.46 -8.19
N SER A 631 29.22 -14.84 -9.47
CA SER A 631 29.09 -13.90 -10.58
C SER A 631 27.72 -13.23 -10.60
N VAL A 632 26.66 -14.00 -10.36
CA VAL A 632 25.29 -13.50 -10.26
C VAL A 632 25.12 -12.56 -9.05
N ALA A 633 25.68 -12.90 -7.88
CA ALA A 633 25.64 -12.05 -6.69
C ALA A 633 26.27 -10.66 -6.94
N ARG A 634 27.49 -10.63 -7.49
CA ARG A 634 28.16 -9.36 -7.87
C ARG A 634 27.38 -8.58 -8.93
N GLY A 635 26.71 -9.27 -9.84
CA GLY A 635 25.81 -8.67 -10.81
C GLY A 635 24.60 -7.99 -10.17
N LEU A 636 23.97 -8.69 -9.24
CA LEU A 636 22.81 -8.23 -8.51
C LEU A 636 23.15 -7.03 -7.62
N GLU A 637 24.29 -7.04 -6.94
CA GLU A 637 24.77 -5.90 -6.13
C GLU A 637 25.05 -4.67 -7.01
N ARG A 638 25.76 -4.82 -8.14
CA ARG A 638 25.97 -3.73 -9.10
C ARG A 638 24.65 -3.15 -9.62
N LEU A 639 23.67 -4.00 -9.93
CA LEU A 639 22.36 -3.54 -10.36
C LEU A 639 21.59 -2.84 -9.23
N ARG A 640 21.72 -3.31 -7.99
CA ARG A 640 21.14 -2.66 -6.81
C ARG A 640 21.70 -1.24 -6.64
N ASP A 641 23.01 -1.07 -6.79
CA ASP A 641 23.66 0.23 -6.59
C ASP A 641 23.31 1.24 -7.70
N VAL A 642 23.03 0.75 -8.92
CA VAL A 642 22.60 1.57 -10.07
C VAL A 642 21.08 1.77 -10.11
N GLY A 643 20.32 0.83 -9.56
CA GLY A 643 18.86 0.77 -9.60
C GLY A 643 18.16 1.37 -8.39
N ALA A 644 18.83 1.44 -7.23
CA ALA A 644 18.40 2.23 -6.08
C ALA A 644 18.28 3.70 -6.48
#